data_AF-A0A525C672-F1
#
_entry.id   AF-A0A525C672-F1
#
_cell.length_a   1.000
_cell.length_b   1.000
_cell.length_c   1.000
_cell.angle_alpha   90.00
_cell.angle_beta   90.00
_cell.angle_gamma   90.00
#
_symmetry.space_group_name_H-M   'P 1'
#
loop_
_entity.id
_entity.type
_entity.pdbx_description
1 polymer ?
#
loop_
_entity_poly.entity_id
_entity_poly.type
_entity_poly.pdbx_seq_one_letter_code
_entity_poly.pdbx_strand_id
1 'polypeptide(L)'
;FGHVRRLSEQADYVFTPLYLHNNGEKGPGEQQYCYYTQHAPASVLPFVPQEKCISPLVATAFGTGRIKQELVEAFGKRNGWTIGAPAIQAAMDRASTLRLQRQQAYRELYEQYSTDQQTADVVLIGRPYLVLDPIMNKGIPQVFGTLGVRTFFQDMLPEAPQIDTQYRDLLQEVPWYFAKAAIRAAVKAARTPGLYPVYVTAFKCGPDSFAVDFFRRIMEAAGKPYLVLELDEHDSAVGYETRIEAAVRTFRNHLQEAPPVADSPEALPEAAAEKPDSITKPPKNWIQGLGSRLPRFGLTGIRLPVIRLGQVGKLWSAGGDSPEEIPAQLRPWYRKNPRGATLLLPNWDSLTLPLLAAVLRGQGVDARVMPESESLIRRSLHTNTGQCLPMNVIAENYIETVDREGLDPAKTVLWMADANFACNIPLFPLYIRNLIHERGRGFEHTQLYVGEVTFKDISPLAPIHAYFAFLFAGILRRLGCRIRPYEYNPGQTDEVIAECLGLFQQVFENPGVDRLEVVKTVLAKFEAIPYDREARRPKIALFGDFYVRDNDVFNQDIIHTIEAHGGEVITTPYSDFAMMTAENYFARWLKEGQYVRLAAFKLLKAAMNYLEKAYQSEFERVLQQSAHSYDDDASDILARYNLRVDHSGETADNVLKTWYIKKHYPDVALFVQLNPGFCCAGLVTEAIASRIEEVTGVPVVSLTYDAIGGSKNDTIIPYIHAAVNQ
;
A
#
# COMPACT_ATOMS: atom_id res chain seq x y z
N PHE A 1 -2.75 24.53 0.45
CA PHE A 1 -3.40 24.94 -0.82
C PHE A 1 -3.31 26.44 -1.16
N GLY A 2 -2.82 27.31 -0.26
CA GLY A 2 -2.84 28.77 -0.45
C GLY A 2 -2.12 29.30 -1.70
N HIS A 3 -0.98 28.72 -2.09
CA HIS A 3 -0.25 29.16 -3.30
C HIS A 3 -1.08 28.98 -4.58
N VAL A 4 -1.74 27.83 -4.76
CA VAL A 4 -2.55 27.56 -5.96
C VAL A 4 -3.77 28.48 -6.02
N ARG A 5 -4.44 28.70 -4.88
CA ARG A 5 -5.56 29.65 -4.80
C ARG A 5 -5.13 31.07 -5.18
N ARG A 6 -4.02 31.57 -4.61
CA ARG A 6 -3.46 32.88 -4.96
C ARG A 6 -3.08 32.97 -6.44
N LEU A 7 -2.48 31.91 -6.99
CA LEU A 7 -2.15 31.85 -8.41
C LEU A 7 -3.40 31.87 -9.29
N SER A 8 -4.50 31.22 -8.88
CA SER A 8 -5.74 31.18 -9.67
C SER A 8 -6.40 32.55 -9.86
N GLU A 9 -6.16 33.47 -8.93
CA GLU A 9 -6.62 34.87 -8.97
C GLU A 9 -5.80 35.71 -9.95
N GLN A 10 -4.54 35.34 -10.20
CA GLN A 10 -3.57 36.16 -10.96
C GLN A 10 -3.24 35.60 -12.35
N ALA A 11 -3.34 34.28 -12.51
CA ALA A 11 -2.98 33.59 -13.75
C ALA A 11 -4.21 33.39 -14.66
N ASP A 12 -3.97 33.43 -15.97
CA ASP A 12 -4.96 33.04 -16.98
C ASP A 12 -5.26 31.54 -16.91
N TYR A 13 -4.22 30.74 -16.64
CA TYR A 13 -4.29 29.29 -16.54
C TYR A 13 -3.40 28.80 -15.40
N VAL A 14 -3.86 27.75 -14.72
CA VAL A 14 -3.11 27.05 -13.67
C VAL A 14 -2.78 25.65 -14.17
N PHE A 15 -1.49 25.35 -14.25
CA PHE A 15 -0.98 24.05 -14.69
C PHE A 15 -0.71 23.15 -13.48
N THR A 16 -1.49 22.09 -13.33
CA THR A 16 -1.42 21.11 -12.23
C THR A 16 -1.36 19.70 -12.80
N PRO A 17 -0.21 19.29 -13.37
CA PRO A 17 -0.09 18.00 -14.04
C PRO A 17 -0.19 16.81 -13.06
N LEU A 18 -0.64 15.67 -13.58
CA LEU A 18 -0.80 14.43 -12.84
C LEU A 18 0.41 13.49 -13.02
N TYR A 19 0.94 13.01 -11.90
CA TYR A 19 2.08 12.10 -11.83
C TYR A 19 1.70 10.80 -11.14
N LEU A 20 1.51 9.73 -11.91
CA LEU A 20 1.15 8.41 -11.38
C LEU A 20 2.36 7.47 -11.30
N HIS A 21 3.10 7.33 -12.40
CA HIS A 21 4.28 6.46 -12.50
C HIS A 21 5.44 7.19 -13.18
N ASN A 22 6.67 6.84 -12.84
CA ASN A 22 7.85 7.38 -13.52
C ASN A 22 8.02 6.75 -14.92
N ASN A 23 8.29 7.60 -15.92
CA ASN A 23 8.25 7.24 -17.34
C ASN A 23 9.62 7.05 -17.98
N GLY A 24 10.70 7.28 -17.21
CA GLY A 24 12.06 7.35 -17.74
C GLY A 24 12.97 6.20 -17.30
N GLU A 25 12.80 5.67 -16.10
CA GLU A 25 13.74 4.70 -15.53
C GLU A 25 13.15 3.29 -15.54
N LYS A 26 13.76 2.40 -16.32
CA LYS A 26 13.52 0.97 -16.19
C LYS A 26 14.23 0.48 -14.94
N GLY A 27 13.49 -0.13 -14.02
CA GLY A 27 14.03 -0.72 -12.81
C GLY A 27 13.15 -1.86 -12.33
N PRO A 28 13.61 -2.68 -11.36
CA PRO A 28 12.80 -3.74 -10.78
C PRO A 28 11.50 -3.19 -10.16
N GLY A 29 10.38 -3.90 -10.32
CA GLY A 29 9.09 -3.58 -9.71
C GLY A 29 8.42 -2.29 -10.20
N GLU A 30 7.29 -1.96 -9.55
CA GLU A 30 6.47 -0.76 -9.84
C GLU A 30 7.22 0.55 -9.59
N GLN A 31 7.01 1.58 -10.42
CA GLN A 31 7.70 2.87 -10.30
C GLN A 31 6.72 4.01 -9.98
N GLN A 32 5.83 3.79 -9.03
CA GLN A 32 4.77 4.73 -8.67
C GLN A 32 5.32 5.96 -7.95
N TYR A 33 4.77 7.13 -8.23
CA TYR A 33 4.94 8.26 -7.33
C TYR A 33 4.17 8.02 -6.02
N CYS A 34 4.54 8.67 -4.92
CA CYS A 34 3.84 8.43 -3.66
C CYS A 34 2.38 8.89 -3.71
N TYR A 35 1.56 8.37 -2.81
CA TYR A 35 0.13 8.63 -2.79
C TYR A 35 -0.25 10.11 -2.85
N TYR A 36 0.45 10.95 -2.08
CA TYR A 36 0.25 12.42 -2.09
C TYR A 36 0.56 13.06 -3.43
N THR A 37 1.65 12.63 -4.10
CA THR A 37 2.01 13.14 -5.42
C THR A 37 0.98 12.75 -6.48
N GLN A 38 0.47 11.51 -6.41
CA GLN A 38 -0.56 11.04 -7.31
C GLN A 38 -1.86 11.84 -7.17
N HIS A 39 -2.25 12.22 -5.95
CA HIS A 39 -3.54 12.89 -5.71
C HIS A 39 -3.44 14.41 -5.53
N ALA A 40 -2.24 14.99 -5.62
CA ALA A 40 -2.04 16.43 -5.45
C ALA A 40 -2.96 17.30 -6.32
N PRO A 41 -3.20 16.98 -7.62
CA PRO A 41 -4.18 17.72 -8.43
C PRO A 41 -5.59 17.66 -7.83
N ALA A 42 -6.08 16.50 -7.41
CA ALA A 42 -7.43 16.35 -6.86
C ALA A 42 -7.64 17.20 -5.59
N SER A 43 -6.60 17.39 -4.79
CA SER A 43 -6.64 18.21 -3.57
C SER A 43 -6.60 19.72 -3.83
N VAL A 44 -6.01 20.18 -4.94
CA VAL A 44 -5.83 21.62 -5.22
C VAL A 44 -6.85 22.18 -6.21
N LEU A 45 -7.33 21.35 -7.13
CA LEU A 45 -8.22 21.75 -8.21
C LEU A 45 -9.59 22.29 -7.78
N PRO A 46 -10.19 21.89 -6.64
CA PRO A 46 -11.41 22.54 -6.14
C PRO A 46 -11.25 24.05 -5.91
N PHE A 47 -10.02 24.56 -5.77
CA PHE A 47 -9.74 25.99 -5.57
C PHE A 47 -9.41 26.74 -6.88
N VAL A 48 -9.51 26.08 -8.03
CA VAL A 48 -9.19 26.66 -9.34
C VAL A 48 -10.43 26.59 -10.24
N PRO A 49 -10.85 27.70 -10.86
CA PRO A 49 -11.95 27.66 -11.84
C PRO A 49 -11.65 26.66 -12.97
N GLN A 50 -12.64 25.83 -13.32
CA GLN A 50 -12.45 24.70 -14.24
C GLN A 50 -11.91 25.13 -15.61
N GLU A 51 -12.33 26.28 -16.11
CA GLU A 51 -11.90 26.88 -17.37
C GLU A 51 -10.42 27.31 -17.37
N LYS A 52 -9.87 27.61 -16.19
CA LYS A 52 -8.45 27.96 -15.99
C LYS A 52 -7.57 26.73 -15.74
N CYS A 53 -8.16 25.57 -15.46
CA CYS A 53 -7.42 24.37 -15.10
C CYS A 53 -6.79 23.66 -16.33
N ILE A 54 -5.50 23.36 -16.21
CA ILE A 54 -4.77 22.50 -17.14
C ILE A 54 -4.08 21.37 -16.34
N SER A 55 -4.68 20.18 -16.34
CA SER A 55 -4.24 19.04 -15.51
C SER A 55 -4.05 17.74 -16.32
N PRO A 56 -3.12 17.69 -17.29
CA PRO A 56 -2.86 16.48 -18.08
C PRO A 56 -2.12 15.42 -17.27
N LEU A 57 -2.28 14.16 -17.67
CA LEU A 57 -1.43 13.06 -17.22
C LEU A 57 -0.07 13.14 -17.91
N VAL A 58 0.98 13.47 -17.15
CA VAL A 58 2.35 13.63 -17.68
C VAL A 58 3.30 12.52 -17.25
N ALA A 59 2.92 11.72 -16.25
CA ALA A 59 3.71 10.59 -15.77
C ALA A 59 2.83 9.34 -15.55
N THR A 60 3.02 8.29 -16.34
CA THR A 60 2.17 7.10 -16.46
C THR A 60 2.91 5.89 -17.05
N ALA A 61 2.59 4.69 -16.55
CA ALA A 61 3.15 3.43 -17.02
C ALA A 61 2.84 3.13 -18.51
N PHE A 62 1.87 3.84 -19.12
CA PHE A 62 1.39 3.59 -20.48
C PHE A 62 2.24 4.27 -21.58
N GLY A 63 3.41 4.79 -21.23
CA GLY A 63 4.42 5.25 -22.19
C GLY A 63 4.18 6.65 -22.78
N THR A 64 5.12 7.08 -23.61
CA THR A 64 5.20 8.47 -24.11
C THR A 64 4.09 8.82 -25.09
N GLY A 65 3.56 7.85 -25.84
CA GLY A 65 2.43 8.07 -26.77
C GLY A 65 1.17 8.56 -26.05
N ARG A 66 0.83 7.95 -24.91
CA ARG A 66 -0.32 8.37 -24.10
C ARG A 66 -0.14 9.79 -23.56
N ILE A 67 1.04 10.12 -23.06
CA ILE A 67 1.34 11.48 -22.57
C ILE A 67 1.19 12.51 -23.70
N LYS A 68 1.70 12.20 -24.91
CA LYS A 68 1.55 13.08 -26.07
C LYS A 68 0.09 13.35 -26.37
N GLN A 69 -0.76 12.32 -26.33
CA GLN A 69 -2.20 12.47 -26.50
C GLN A 69 -2.82 13.34 -25.39
N GLU A 70 -2.52 13.07 -24.12
CA GLU A 70 -3.05 13.82 -22.98
C GLU A 70 -2.65 15.31 -23.02
N LEU A 71 -1.41 15.61 -23.44
CA LEU A 71 -0.95 16.98 -23.64
C LEU A 71 -1.65 17.65 -24.81
N VAL A 72 -1.89 16.94 -25.91
CA VAL A 72 -2.66 17.47 -27.05
C VAL A 72 -4.10 17.77 -26.65
N GLU A 73 -4.73 16.89 -25.87
CA GLU A 73 -6.08 17.11 -25.35
C GLU A 73 -6.11 18.30 -24.37
N ALA A 74 -5.12 18.40 -23.48
CA ALA A 74 -5.07 19.47 -22.49
C ALA A 74 -4.69 20.85 -23.04
N PHE A 75 -3.82 20.93 -24.04
CA PHE A 75 -3.31 22.20 -24.61
C PHE A 75 -3.84 22.49 -26.03
N GLY A 76 -4.50 21.57 -26.72
CA GLY A 76 -4.82 21.74 -28.15
C GLY A 76 -5.69 22.98 -28.44
N LYS A 77 -6.80 23.13 -27.71
CA LYS A 77 -7.72 24.25 -27.87
C LYS A 77 -8.18 24.78 -26.52
N ARG A 78 -7.98 26.08 -26.27
CA ARG A 78 -8.38 26.79 -25.04
C ARG A 78 -8.94 28.16 -25.37
N ASN A 79 -9.49 28.85 -24.37
CA ASN A 79 -10.04 30.19 -24.56
C ASN A 79 -8.88 31.17 -24.87
N GLY A 80 -8.89 31.71 -26.09
CA GLY A 80 -7.89 32.69 -26.53
C GLY A 80 -6.68 32.12 -27.27
N TRP A 81 -6.53 30.79 -27.40
CA TRP A 81 -5.43 30.21 -28.18
C TRP A 81 -5.69 28.77 -28.64
N THR A 82 -4.99 28.35 -29.68
CA THR A 82 -5.04 26.99 -30.24
C THR A 82 -3.63 26.60 -30.68
N ILE A 83 -3.16 25.44 -30.24
CA ILE A 83 -1.82 24.92 -30.56
C ILE A 83 -1.99 23.62 -31.34
N GLY A 84 -1.35 23.53 -32.51
CA GLY A 84 -1.36 22.30 -33.30
C GLY A 84 -0.65 21.15 -32.59
N ALA A 85 -1.17 19.93 -32.72
CA ALA A 85 -0.58 18.74 -32.13
C ALA A 85 0.92 18.55 -32.42
N PRO A 86 1.46 18.82 -33.64
CA PRO A 86 2.89 18.72 -33.90
C PRO A 86 3.75 19.64 -33.03
N ALA A 87 3.26 20.85 -32.74
CA ALA A 87 3.99 21.80 -31.90
C ALA A 87 4.05 21.36 -30.43
N ILE A 88 2.94 20.79 -29.92
CA ILE A 88 2.87 20.23 -28.55
C ILE A 88 3.82 19.03 -28.43
N GLN A 89 3.78 18.11 -29.39
CA GLN A 89 4.65 16.94 -29.41
C GLN A 89 6.13 17.33 -29.50
N ALA A 90 6.48 18.29 -30.37
CA ALA A 90 7.84 18.81 -30.47
C ALA A 90 8.30 19.53 -29.19
N ALA A 91 7.41 20.23 -28.48
CA ALA A 91 7.72 20.82 -27.19
C ALA A 91 8.02 19.76 -26.13
N MET A 92 7.24 18.67 -26.09
CA MET A 92 7.49 17.54 -25.19
C MET A 92 8.81 16.83 -25.49
N ASP A 93 9.13 16.60 -26.77
CA ASP A 93 10.39 15.94 -27.16
C ASP A 93 11.61 16.81 -26.79
N ARG A 94 11.49 18.14 -26.97
CA ARG A 94 12.50 19.10 -26.48
C ARG A 94 12.64 19.08 -24.97
N ALA A 95 11.54 19.09 -24.23
CA ALA A 95 11.55 19.04 -22.76
C ALA A 95 12.19 17.74 -22.25
N SER A 96 11.90 16.60 -22.89
CA SER A 96 12.47 15.30 -22.55
C SER A 96 13.98 15.25 -22.80
N THR A 97 14.42 15.78 -23.95
CA THR A 97 15.85 15.89 -24.28
C THR A 97 16.58 16.79 -23.30
N LEU A 98 16.02 17.95 -22.98
CA LEU A 98 16.60 18.89 -22.02
C LEU A 98 16.70 18.27 -20.62
N ARG A 99 15.69 17.52 -20.18
CA ARG A 99 15.73 16.79 -18.90
C ARG A 99 16.92 15.83 -18.85
N LEU A 100 17.11 15.01 -19.88
CA LEU A 100 18.22 14.05 -19.94
C LEU A 100 19.57 14.76 -19.96
N GLN A 101 19.70 15.84 -20.73
CA GLN A 101 20.91 16.67 -20.77
C GLN A 101 21.24 17.29 -19.39
N ARG A 102 20.23 17.80 -18.69
CA ARG A 102 20.41 18.36 -17.33
C ARG A 102 20.80 17.28 -16.33
N GLN A 103 20.15 16.13 -16.38
CA GLN A 103 20.50 14.99 -15.51
C GLN A 103 21.96 14.55 -15.72
N GLN A 104 22.41 14.48 -16.98
CA GLN A 104 23.80 14.15 -17.30
C GLN A 104 24.77 15.23 -16.78
N ALA A 105 24.46 16.52 -17.00
CA ALA A 105 25.28 17.62 -16.49
C ALA A 105 25.38 17.63 -14.95
N TYR A 106 24.33 17.23 -14.23
CA TYR A 106 24.37 17.07 -12.78
C TYR A 106 25.30 15.95 -12.32
N ARG A 107 25.40 14.86 -13.08
CA ARG A 107 26.34 13.76 -12.81
C ARG A 107 27.78 14.18 -13.07
N GLU A 108 28.02 14.88 -14.16
CA GLU A 108 29.35 15.44 -14.48
C GLU A 108 29.82 16.42 -13.40
N LEU A 109 28.91 17.23 -12.85
CA LEU A 109 29.22 18.08 -11.70
C LEU A 109 29.62 17.27 -10.48
N TYR A 110 28.90 16.19 -10.14
CA TYR A 110 29.31 15.30 -9.05
C TYR A 110 30.71 14.74 -9.29
N GLU A 111 30.99 14.20 -10.47
CA GLU A 111 32.29 13.62 -10.81
C GLU A 111 33.42 14.64 -10.74
N GLN A 112 33.18 15.87 -11.21
CA GLN A 112 34.15 16.97 -11.16
C GLN A 112 34.54 17.33 -9.71
N TYR A 113 33.56 17.38 -8.82
CA TYR A 113 33.78 17.83 -7.44
C TYR A 113 34.01 16.69 -6.44
N SER A 114 33.78 15.43 -6.81
CA SER A 114 33.99 14.23 -5.97
C SER A 114 35.42 13.64 -6.12
N THR A 115 36.38 14.42 -6.63
CA THR A 115 37.74 13.95 -6.95
C THR A 115 38.63 13.73 -5.72
N ASP A 116 38.29 14.33 -4.59
CA ASP A 116 39.02 14.19 -3.32
C ASP A 116 38.19 13.40 -2.31
N GLN A 117 38.59 12.14 -2.06
CA GLN A 117 37.95 11.26 -1.07
C GLN A 117 38.43 11.53 0.37
N GLN A 118 39.27 12.55 0.59
CA GLN A 118 39.77 12.96 1.91
C GLN A 118 38.86 13.97 2.62
N THR A 119 37.77 14.40 1.99
CA THR A 119 36.77 15.27 2.64
C THR A 119 35.54 14.48 3.04
N ALA A 120 34.91 14.91 4.14
CA ALA A 120 33.60 14.41 4.56
C ALA A 120 32.51 15.20 3.83
N ASP A 121 32.22 14.79 2.60
CA ASP A 121 31.16 15.35 1.77
C ASP A 121 29.80 14.73 2.10
N VAL A 122 28.73 15.43 1.76
CA VAL A 122 27.37 14.92 2.01
C VAL A 122 26.55 14.79 0.73
N VAL A 123 25.68 13.78 0.71
CA VAL A 123 24.60 13.68 -0.28
C VAL A 123 23.25 13.80 0.43
N LEU A 124 22.45 14.77 -0.01
CA LEU A 124 21.07 14.93 0.44
C LEU A 124 20.17 13.95 -0.30
N ILE A 125 19.48 13.13 0.48
CA ILE A 125 18.52 12.12 0.02
C ILE A 125 17.15 12.54 0.53
N GLY A 126 16.13 12.43 -0.32
CA GLY A 126 14.76 12.78 0.07
C GLY A 126 13.93 13.19 -1.12
N ARG A 127 12.74 13.73 -0.84
CA ARG A 127 11.84 14.16 -1.90
C ARG A 127 12.30 15.48 -2.51
N PRO A 128 12.19 15.67 -3.84
CA PRO A 128 12.66 16.89 -4.49
C PRO A 128 12.09 18.18 -3.88
N TYR A 129 10.81 18.19 -3.52
CA TYR A 129 10.17 19.35 -2.91
C TYR A 129 10.60 19.63 -1.47
N LEU A 130 11.22 18.67 -0.77
CA LEU A 130 11.77 18.87 0.58
C LEU A 130 13.26 19.23 0.54
N VAL A 131 13.98 18.73 -0.46
CA VAL A 131 15.44 18.88 -0.53
C VAL A 131 15.85 20.09 -1.37
N LEU A 132 15.14 20.37 -2.47
CA LEU A 132 15.54 21.37 -3.46
C LEU A 132 14.89 22.75 -3.24
N ASP A 133 13.72 22.80 -2.61
CA ASP A 133 13.05 24.08 -2.34
C ASP A 133 13.70 24.77 -1.12
N PRO A 134 14.26 25.99 -1.25
CA PRO A 134 14.99 26.65 -0.17
C PRO A 134 14.14 27.00 1.06
N ILE A 135 12.82 27.13 0.89
CA ILE A 135 11.91 27.42 2.01
C ILE A 135 11.61 26.11 2.74
N MET A 136 11.23 25.07 1.98
CA MET A 136 10.90 23.76 2.56
C MET A 136 12.11 23.08 3.21
N ASN A 137 13.31 23.23 2.62
CA ASN A 137 14.53 22.61 3.15
C ASN A 137 15.16 23.40 4.31
N LYS A 138 14.58 24.54 4.71
CA LYS A 138 15.03 25.40 5.82
C LYS A 138 16.51 25.79 5.76
N GLY A 139 17.07 25.92 4.55
CA GLY A 139 18.47 26.32 4.37
C GLY A 139 19.50 25.23 4.73
N ILE A 140 19.10 23.96 4.89
CA ILE A 140 19.99 22.85 5.25
C ILE A 140 21.25 22.77 4.36
N PRO A 141 21.16 22.88 3.00
CA PRO A 141 22.35 22.88 2.15
C PRO A 141 23.36 23.99 2.50
N GLN A 142 22.86 25.18 2.87
CA GLN A 142 23.68 26.33 3.23
C GLN A 142 24.41 26.10 4.56
N VAL A 143 23.76 25.47 5.54
CA VAL A 143 24.39 25.13 6.82
C VAL A 143 25.61 24.23 6.61
N PHE A 144 25.49 23.16 5.82
CA PHE A 144 26.65 22.34 5.44
C PHE A 144 27.75 23.16 4.74
N GLY A 145 27.37 24.06 3.84
CA GLY A 145 28.30 24.98 3.18
C GLY A 145 29.08 25.86 4.16
N THR A 146 28.45 26.41 5.20
CA THR A 146 29.14 27.21 6.23
C THR A 146 30.15 26.39 7.04
N LEU A 147 29.92 25.09 7.17
CA LEU A 147 30.83 24.16 7.82
C LEU A 147 31.96 23.68 6.89
N GLY A 148 32.04 24.18 5.65
CA GLY A 148 33.03 23.78 4.66
C GLY A 148 32.78 22.37 4.09
N VAL A 149 31.54 21.89 4.11
CA VAL A 149 31.14 20.57 3.61
C VAL A 149 30.50 20.71 2.23
N ARG A 150 31.04 20.00 1.23
CA ARG A 150 30.43 19.95 -0.10
C ARG A 150 29.14 19.15 -0.03
N THR A 151 28.08 19.69 -0.64
CA THR A 151 26.74 19.12 -0.59
C THR A 151 26.29 18.74 -2.00
N PHE A 152 25.98 17.46 -2.17
CA PHE A 152 25.43 16.89 -3.40
C PHE A 152 23.97 16.50 -3.19
N PHE A 153 23.25 16.25 -4.30
CA PHE A 153 21.88 15.74 -4.28
C PHE A 153 21.85 14.33 -4.87
N GLN A 154 20.92 13.49 -4.41
CA GLN A 154 20.78 12.12 -4.88
C GLN A 154 20.72 11.97 -6.41
N ASP A 155 20.13 12.93 -7.13
CA ASP A 155 19.99 12.89 -8.60
C ASP A 155 21.31 13.22 -9.33
N MET A 156 22.32 13.73 -8.61
CA MET A 156 23.67 13.95 -9.13
C MET A 156 24.52 12.68 -9.08
N LEU A 157 24.12 11.66 -8.31
CA LEU A 157 24.90 10.44 -8.21
C LEU A 157 24.91 9.69 -9.55
N PRO A 158 26.07 9.15 -9.99
CA PRO A 158 26.15 8.33 -11.18
C PRO A 158 25.26 7.08 -11.08
N GLU A 159 24.74 6.63 -12.23
CA GLU A 159 23.97 5.38 -12.28
C GLU A 159 24.79 4.19 -11.82
N ALA A 160 24.13 3.26 -11.14
CA ALA A 160 24.74 2.05 -10.64
C ALA A 160 23.82 0.83 -10.88
N PRO A 161 23.69 0.35 -12.14
CA PRO A 161 22.82 -0.77 -12.50
C PRO A 161 23.07 -2.08 -11.73
N GLN A 162 24.29 -2.24 -11.20
CA GLN A 162 24.65 -3.34 -10.32
C GLN A 162 23.84 -3.34 -9.01
N ILE A 163 23.46 -2.17 -8.49
CA ILE A 163 22.61 -2.05 -7.30
C ILE A 163 21.23 -2.63 -7.60
N ASP A 164 20.66 -2.35 -8.78
CA ASP A 164 19.38 -2.90 -9.21
C ASP A 164 19.39 -4.42 -9.37
N THR A 165 20.55 -4.99 -9.71
CA THR A 165 20.71 -6.45 -9.79
C THR A 165 20.86 -7.06 -8.41
N GLN A 166 21.64 -6.44 -7.53
CA GLN A 166 21.86 -6.91 -6.17
C GLN A 166 20.59 -6.78 -5.34
N TYR A 167 20.03 -5.59 -5.20
CA TYR A 167 18.83 -5.30 -4.40
C TYR A 167 17.52 -5.58 -5.16
N ARG A 168 17.56 -6.42 -6.20
CA ARG A 168 16.43 -6.65 -7.10
C ARG A 168 15.15 -6.98 -6.35
N ASP A 169 15.21 -7.93 -5.42
CA ASP A 169 14.02 -8.44 -4.75
C ASP A 169 13.41 -7.38 -3.83
N LEU A 170 14.23 -6.65 -3.05
CA LEU A 170 13.76 -5.49 -2.26
C LEU A 170 13.12 -4.43 -3.16
N LEU A 171 13.78 -4.07 -4.26
CA LEU A 171 13.29 -3.07 -5.19
C LEU A 171 12.01 -3.54 -5.91
N GLN A 172 11.74 -4.85 -6.00
CA GLN A 172 10.46 -5.33 -6.53
C GLN A 172 9.30 -5.08 -5.57
N GLU A 173 9.52 -5.26 -4.26
CA GLU A 173 8.50 -5.05 -3.22
C GLU A 173 8.17 -3.57 -3.00
N VAL A 174 9.17 -2.68 -3.16
CA VAL A 174 8.96 -1.23 -3.00
C VAL A 174 8.18 -0.69 -4.19
N PRO A 175 6.99 -0.08 -4.03
CA PRO A 175 6.26 0.48 -5.16
C PRO A 175 6.70 1.92 -5.51
N TRP A 176 7.34 2.62 -4.56
CA TRP A 176 7.59 4.06 -4.68
C TRP A 176 8.91 4.40 -5.38
N TYR A 177 8.82 5.21 -6.44
CA TYR A 177 9.95 5.70 -7.21
C TYR A 177 11.02 6.40 -6.33
N PHE A 178 10.60 7.37 -5.50
CA PHE A 178 11.55 8.11 -4.66
C PHE A 178 12.15 7.25 -3.53
N ALA A 179 11.44 6.25 -3.03
CA ALA A 179 12.01 5.31 -2.06
C ALA A 179 13.10 4.44 -2.70
N LYS A 180 12.90 4.00 -3.95
CA LYS A 180 13.94 3.29 -4.73
C LYS A 180 15.15 4.16 -4.98
N ALA A 181 14.93 5.41 -5.39
CA ALA A 181 16.01 6.37 -5.57
C ALA A 181 16.80 6.57 -4.28
N ALA A 182 16.11 6.68 -3.13
CA ALA A 182 16.74 6.78 -1.83
C ALA A 182 17.55 5.52 -1.46
N ILE A 183 17.02 4.31 -1.69
CA ILE A 183 17.75 3.05 -1.47
C ILE A 183 19.01 3.00 -2.34
N ARG A 184 18.92 3.35 -3.64
CA ARG A 184 20.07 3.39 -4.54
C ARG A 184 21.12 4.39 -4.08
N ALA A 185 20.70 5.59 -3.70
CA ALA A 185 21.59 6.62 -3.16
C ALA A 185 22.25 6.17 -1.85
N ALA A 186 21.51 5.49 -0.97
CA ALA A 186 22.04 4.92 0.27
C ALA A 186 23.15 3.91 -0.02
N VAL A 187 22.88 2.89 -0.84
CA VAL A 187 23.87 1.86 -1.19
C VAL A 187 25.08 2.48 -1.88
N LYS A 188 24.87 3.48 -2.74
CA LYS A 188 25.98 4.22 -3.39
C LYS A 188 26.83 4.98 -2.36
N ALA A 189 26.21 5.68 -1.42
CA ALA A 189 26.91 6.41 -0.36
C ALA A 189 27.65 5.47 0.60
N ALA A 190 27.05 4.32 0.94
CA ALA A 190 27.70 3.26 1.74
C ALA A 190 29.07 2.89 1.17
N ARG A 191 29.12 2.73 -0.17
CA ARG A 191 30.28 2.26 -0.93
C ARG A 191 31.24 3.34 -1.36
N THR A 192 30.94 4.61 -1.07
CA THR A 192 31.76 5.74 -1.51
C THR A 192 32.51 6.32 -0.31
N PRO A 193 33.84 6.14 -0.22
CA PRO A 193 34.66 6.80 0.79
C PRO A 193 34.45 8.31 0.78
N GLY A 194 34.45 8.94 1.94
CA GLY A 194 34.23 10.39 2.07
C GLY A 194 32.79 10.89 1.87
N LEU A 195 31.90 10.11 1.24
CA LEU A 195 30.50 10.53 1.02
C LEU A 195 29.57 10.01 2.13
N TYR A 196 28.86 10.92 2.80
CA TYR A 196 27.95 10.61 3.91
C TYR A 196 26.50 11.02 3.55
N PRO A 197 25.51 10.14 3.72
CA PRO A 197 24.15 10.47 3.36
C PRO A 197 23.40 11.20 4.48
N VAL A 198 22.63 12.20 4.09
CA VAL A 198 21.71 12.95 4.93
C VAL A 198 20.31 12.79 4.36
N TYR A 199 19.47 12.02 5.03
CA TYR A 199 18.08 11.82 4.63
C TYR A 199 17.22 12.96 5.18
N VAL A 200 16.60 13.74 4.31
CA VAL A 200 15.66 14.81 4.67
C VAL A 200 14.24 14.34 4.34
N THR A 201 13.41 14.22 5.37
CA THR A 201 12.00 13.81 5.25
C THR A 201 11.09 14.76 6.03
N ALA A 202 9.78 14.64 5.86
CA ALA A 202 8.80 15.43 6.59
C ALA A 202 8.25 14.65 7.79
N PHE A 203 7.94 15.35 8.87
CA PHE A 203 7.26 14.80 10.04
C PHE A 203 5.97 14.08 9.61
N LYS A 204 5.77 12.85 10.09
CA LYS A 204 4.63 11.97 9.74
C LYS A 204 4.49 11.66 8.24
N CYS A 205 5.58 11.65 7.46
CA CYS A 205 5.53 11.21 6.07
C CYS A 205 5.35 9.68 5.97
N GLY A 206 4.09 9.23 5.91
CA GLY A 206 3.74 7.80 5.85
C GLY A 206 4.54 6.99 4.82
N PRO A 207 4.73 7.44 3.55
CA PRO A 207 5.50 6.66 2.58
C PRO A 207 7.02 6.65 2.84
N ASP A 208 7.58 7.73 3.42
CA ASP A 208 9.02 7.79 3.70
C ASP A 208 9.41 7.01 4.97
N SER A 209 8.48 6.82 5.91
CA SER A 209 8.72 6.00 7.12
C SER A 209 9.26 4.60 6.80
N PHE A 210 8.85 4.03 5.65
CA PHE A 210 9.37 2.76 5.14
C PHE A 210 10.69 2.91 4.36
N ALA A 211 10.94 4.04 3.71
CA ALA A 211 12.20 4.25 3.01
C ALA A 211 13.34 4.54 3.99
N VAL A 212 13.04 5.23 5.10
CA VAL A 212 13.99 5.59 6.15
C VAL A 212 14.50 4.36 6.90
N ASP A 213 13.66 3.39 7.26
CA ASP A 213 14.17 2.17 7.93
C ASP A 213 15.04 1.32 6.98
N PHE A 214 14.68 1.19 5.70
CA PHE A 214 15.58 0.56 4.72
C PHE A 214 16.92 1.30 4.62
N PHE A 215 16.88 2.62 4.55
CA PHE A 215 18.07 3.46 4.56
C PHE A 215 18.95 3.20 5.79
N ARG A 216 18.37 3.20 7.00
CA ARG A 216 19.09 2.94 8.25
C ARG A 216 19.76 1.57 8.24
N ARG A 217 19.02 0.52 7.86
CA ARG A 217 19.55 -0.85 7.80
C ARG A 217 20.71 -1.00 6.81
N ILE A 218 20.67 -0.30 5.68
CA ILE A 218 21.79 -0.29 4.71
C ILE A 218 23.02 0.38 5.33
N MET A 219 22.84 1.51 6.01
CA MET A 219 23.94 2.25 6.63
C MET A 219 24.56 1.52 7.83
N GLU A 220 23.72 0.94 8.68
CA GLU A 220 24.14 0.18 9.85
C GLU A 220 24.92 -1.08 9.44
N ALA A 221 24.45 -1.80 8.41
CA ALA A 221 25.16 -2.95 7.89
C ALA A 221 26.52 -2.59 7.27
N ALA A 222 26.64 -1.40 6.68
CA ALA A 222 27.90 -0.88 6.14
C ALA A 222 28.80 -0.22 7.20
N GLY A 223 28.35 -0.09 8.45
CA GLY A 223 29.05 0.67 9.49
C GLY A 223 29.25 2.15 9.17
N LYS A 224 28.47 2.71 8.24
CA LYS A 224 28.63 4.06 7.72
C LYS A 224 27.77 5.05 8.51
N PRO A 225 28.33 6.10 9.13
CA PRO A 225 27.56 7.15 9.76
C PRO A 225 26.59 7.85 8.80
N TYR A 226 25.44 8.28 9.31
CA TYR A 226 24.40 8.96 8.55
C TYR A 226 23.64 9.96 9.42
N LEU A 227 22.83 10.81 8.78
CA LEU A 227 21.92 11.72 9.46
C LEU A 227 20.51 11.60 8.86
N VAL A 228 19.48 11.54 9.70
CA VAL A 228 18.07 11.65 9.28
C VAL A 228 17.49 12.92 9.88
N LEU A 229 17.10 13.88 9.04
CA LEU A 229 16.43 15.12 9.44
C LEU A 229 14.94 15.03 9.09
N GLU A 230 14.11 15.07 10.13
CA GLU A 230 12.65 15.17 9.99
C GLU A 230 12.26 16.64 10.10
N LEU A 231 11.74 17.19 9.01
CA LEU A 231 11.30 18.58 8.91
C LEU A 231 9.86 18.70 9.41
N ASP A 232 9.64 19.65 10.30
CA ASP A 232 8.33 20.04 10.81
C ASP A 232 7.98 21.48 10.44
N GLU A 233 6.79 21.96 10.81
CA GLU A 233 6.36 23.33 10.53
C GLU A 233 7.02 24.36 11.46
N HIS A 234 7.67 23.94 12.55
CA HIS A 234 8.25 24.88 13.52
C HIS A 234 9.47 25.63 12.93
N ASP A 235 9.46 26.96 13.06
CA ASP A 235 10.45 27.86 12.45
C ASP A 235 11.86 27.86 13.08
N SER A 236 12.14 26.97 14.04
CA SER A 236 13.45 26.97 14.72
C SER A 236 14.53 26.26 13.90
N ALA A 237 15.31 27.03 13.14
CA ALA A 237 16.50 26.56 12.43
C ALA A 237 17.58 25.94 13.36
N VAL A 238 17.67 26.42 14.60
CA VAL A 238 18.69 26.03 15.59
C VAL A 238 18.70 24.51 15.87
N GLY A 239 17.53 23.87 15.81
CA GLY A 239 17.43 22.42 16.03
C GLY A 239 18.07 21.60 14.93
N TYR A 240 18.08 22.10 13.68
CA TYR A 240 18.71 21.42 12.56
C TYR A 240 20.22 21.68 12.52
N GLU A 241 20.65 22.91 12.80
CA GLU A 241 22.07 23.30 12.82
C GLU A 241 22.88 22.45 13.79
N THR A 242 22.42 22.33 15.04
CA THR A 242 23.11 21.55 16.08
C THR A 242 23.25 20.06 15.72
N ARG A 243 22.23 19.47 15.07
CA ARG A 243 22.26 18.08 14.59
C ARG A 243 23.20 17.92 13.40
N ILE A 244 23.24 18.90 12.51
CA ILE A 244 24.16 18.93 11.37
C ILE A 244 25.61 19.06 11.86
N GLU A 245 25.90 19.96 12.79
CA GLU A 245 27.25 20.12 13.37
C GLU A 245 27.75 18.82 14.02
N ALA A 246 26.90 18.17 14.81
CA ALA A 246 27.21 16.89 15.44
C ALA A 246 27.45 15.78 14.41
N ALA A 247 26.64 15.73 13.35
CA ALA A 247 26.80 14.77 12.27
C ALA A 247 28.11 15.00 11.49
N VAL A 248 28.41 16.24 11.11
CA VAL A 248 29.66 16.59 10.39
C VAL A 248 30.89 16.22 11.22
N ARG A 249 30.86 16.43 12.54
CA ARG A 249 31.95 15.99 13.43
C ARG A 249 32.11 14.47 13.40
N THR A 250 31.00 13.74 13.46
CA THR A 250 31.00 12.26 13.37
C THR A 250 31.54 11.78 12.02
N PHE A 251 31.14 12.42 10.92
CA PHE A 251 31.59 12.09 9.56
C PHE A 251 33.10 12.31 9.39
N ARG A 252 33.63 13.41 9.93
CA ARG A 252 35.07 13.70 9.92
C ARG A 252 35.87 12.69 10.75
N ASN A 253 35.39 12.33 11.93
CA ASN A 253 36.05 11.33 12.78
C ASN A 253 36.09 9.96 12.08
N HIS A 254 34.95 9.50 11.55
CA HIS A 254 34.88 8.23 10.82
C HIS A 254 35.80 8.23 9.59
N LEU A 255 35.93 9.36 8.89
CA LEU A 255 36.86 9.47 7.76
C LEU A 255 38.33 9.36 8.18
N GLN A 256 38.68 9.92 9.34
CA GLN A 256 40.05 9.88 9.89
C GLN A 256 40.41 8.51 10.48
N GLU A 257 39.43 7.77 11.01
CA GLU A 257 39.61 6.44 11.62
C GLU A 257 39.56 5.29 10.59
N ALA A 258 39.08 5.55 9.38
CA ALA A 258 39.04 4.53 8.32
C ALA A 258 40.48 4.08 7.98
N PRO A 259 40.78 2.76 7.99
CA PRO A 259 42.12 2.28 7.66
C PRO A 259 42.48 2.71 6.22
N PRO A 260 43.74 3.10 5.95
CA PRO A 260 44.16 3.42 4.60
C PRO A 260 43.93 2.19 3.72
N VAL A 261 43.25 2.38 2.58
CA VAL A 261 43.02 1.34 1.58
C VAL A 261 44.37 0.72 1.25
N ALA A 262 44.55 -0.56 1.58
CA ALA A 262 45.81 -1.26 1.36
C ALA A 262 46.13 -1.25 -0.14
N ASP A 263 47.24 -0.61 -0.50
CA ASP A 263 47.86 -0.81 -1.81
C ASP A 263 48.09 -2.31 -2.02
N SER A 264 47.81 -2.74 -3.25
CA SER A 264 47.91 -4.09 -3.80
C SER A 264 48.88 -5.04 -3.08
N PRO A 265 48.51 -6.30 -2.77
CA PRO A 265 49.40 -7.19 -2.07
C PRO A 265 50.65 -7.48 -2.90
N GLU A 266 51.82 -7.13 -2.35
CA GLU A 266 53.07 -7.78 -2.69
C GLU A 266 52.90 -9.30 -2.58
N ALA A 267 53.39 -10.00 -3.60
CA ALA A 267 53.31 -11.45 -3.69
C ALA A 267 53.98 -12.12 -2.49
N LEU A 268 53.20 -12.85 -1.70
CA LEU A 268 53.71 -13.77 -0.68
C LEU A 268 54.14 -15.11 -1.33
N PRO A 269 55.16 -15.80 -0.79
CA PRO A 269 55.76 -16.97 -1.43
C PRO A 269 54.84 -18.20 -1.35
N GLU A 270 54.87 -19.04 -2.38
CA GLU A 270 54.14 -20.30 -2.47
C GLU A 270 54.43 -21.22 -1.26
N ALA A 271 53.40 -21.47 -0.45
CA ALA A 271 53.38 -22.57 0.52
C ALA A 271 52.66 -23.78 -0.10
N ALA A 272 53.31 -24.93 -0.04
CA ALA A 272 52.91 -26.18 -0.66
C ALA A 272 51.51 -26.65 -0.25
N ALA A 273 50.67 -26.94 -1.25
CA ALA A 273 49.34 -27.49 -1.07
C ALA A 273 49.39 -29.01 -0.80
N GLU A 274 48.91 -29.44 0.37
CA GLU A 274 48.45 -30.82 0.59
C GLU A 274 47.04 -31.00 0.02
N LYS A 275 46.83 -32.10 -0.70
CA LYS A 275 45.57 -32.47 -1.34
C LYS A 275 44.60 -33.12 -0.33
N PRO A 276 43.31 -32.74 -0.30
CA PRO A 276 42.30 -33.55 0.37
C PRO A 276 41.73 -34.63 -0.56
N ASP A 277 41.58 -35.83 0.02
CA ASP A 277 41.05 -37.02 -0.60
C ASP A 277 39.55 -36.96 -0.95
N SER A 278 39.20 -37.88 -1.85
CA SER A 278 37.97 -38.10 -2.61
C SER A 278 36.62 -37.98 -1.88
N ILE A 279 35.66 -37.30 -2.53
CA ILE A 279 34.22 -37.59 -2.44
C ILE A 279 33.75 -38.22 -3.76
N THR A 280 33.24 -39.44 -3.67
CA THR A 280 32.75 -40.31 -4.75
C THR A 280 31.44 -39.81 -5.38
N LYS A 281 31.35 -39.88 -6.72
CA LYS A 281 30.14 -39.62 -7.52
C LYS A 281 29.18 -40.82 -7.52
N PRO A 282 27.85 -40.64 -7.63
CA PRO A 282 26.92 -41.75 -7.84
C PRO A 282 26.89 -42.17 -9.32
N PRO A 283 26.51 -43.43 -9.63
CA PRO A 283 26.66 -43.99 -10.96
C PRO A 283 25.53 -43.58 -11.92
N LYS A 284 25.88 -43.48 -13.20
CA LYS A 284 24.99 -43.30 -14.34
C LYS A 284 24.47 -44.67 -14.80
N ASN A 285 23.15 -44.80 -14.93
CA ASN A 285 22.36 -45.55 -15.93
C ASN A 285 20.96 -45.82 -15.34
N TRP A 286 20.00 -46.31 -16.13
CA TRP A 286 18.54 -46.45 -15.87
C TRP A 286 17.66 -45.40 -16.58
N ILE A 287 17.78 -45.30 -17.90
CA ILE A 287 16.66 -44.96 -18.77
C ILE A 287 16.61 -45.99 -19.90
N GLN A 288 15.88 -47.08 -19.67
CA GLN A 288 15.28 -47.92 -20.71
C GLN A 288 13.99 -48.53 -20.15
N GLY A 289 12.89 -48.36 -20.90
CA GLY A 289 11.66 -49.12 -20.69
C GLY A 289 10.48 -48.33 -20.15
N LEU A 290 9.78 -47.58 -21.01
CA LEU A 290 8.39 -47.86 -21.37
C LEU A 290 7.93 -46.85 -22.43
N GLY A 291 7.77 -47.31 -23.66
CA GLY A 291 6.87 -46.69 -24.61
C GLY A 291 5.47 -47.30 -24.45
N SER A 292 4.42 -46.48 -24.45
CA SER A 292 3.30 -46.60 -25.39
C SER A 292 2.08 -45.76 -24.96
N ARG A 293 1.43 -45.18 -25.98
CA ARG A 293 0.06 -44.60 -26.03
C ARG A 293 -0.12 -43.14 -25.60
N LEU A 294 -0.07 -42.23 -26.59
CA LEU A 294 -1.13 -41.29 -26.99
C LEU A 294 -0.72 -40.56 -28.29
N PRO A 295 -1.66 -40.18 -29.17
CA PRO A 295 -1.40 -39.96 -30.60
C PRO A 295 -0.79 -38.60 -30.93
N ARG A 296 0.13 -38.60 -31.89
CA ARG A 296 0.67 -37.41 -32.56
C ARG A 296 -0.37 -36.85 -33.55
N PHE A 297 -0.79 -35.60 -33.35
CA PHE A 297 -1.16 -34.74 -34.48
C PHE A 297 -0.04 -33.72 -34.67
N GLY A 298 0.56 -33.76 -35.86
CA GLY A 298 1.61 -32.85 -36.25
C GLY A 298 1.04 -31.52 -36.72
N LEU A 299 1.64 -30.42 -36.26
CA LEU A 299 1.82 -29.24 -37.10
C LEU A 299 3.26 -28.75 -36.89
N THR A 300 4.01 -28.90 -37.96
CA THR A 300 5.37 -28.49 -38.19
C THR A 300 5.49 -26.97 -38.28
N GLY A 301 6.56 -26.42 -37.70
CA GLY A 301 7.23 -25.25 -38.29
C GLY A 301 7.26 -23.96 -37.47
N ILE A 302 8.00 -23.94 -36.36
CA ILE A 302 8.71 -22.73 -35.91
C ILE A 302 10.09 -23.15 -35.39
N ARG A 303 11.16 -22.76 -36.09
CA ARG A 303 12.56 -22.87 -35.62
C ARG A 303 12.83 -21.69 -34.68
N LEU A 304 13.02 -21.95 -33.40
CA LEU A 304 13.66 -21.00 -32.47
C LEU A 304 15.18 -21.26 -32.43
N PRO A 305 16.03 -20.22 -32.41
CA PRO A 305 17.47 -20.41 -32.38
C PRO A 305 17.90 -20.92 -31.00
N VAL A 306 18.57 -22.08 -30.98
CA VAL A 306 19.26 -22.60 -29.80
C VAL A 306 20.55 -21.81 -29.62
N ILE A 307 20.56 -20.85 -28.69
CA ILE A 307 21.80 -20.21 -28.22
C ILE A 307 22.49 -21.19 -27.28
N ARG A 308 23.71 -21.62 -27.64
CA ARG A 308 24.58 -22.45 -26.81
C ARG A 308 24.99 -21.68 -25.55
N LEU A 309 24.41 -22.05 -24.40
CA LEU A 309 24.96 -21.73 -23.09
C LEU A 309 26.25 -22.51 -22.89
N GLY A 310 27.39 -21.87 -23.12
CA GLY A 310 28.68 -22.50 -22.92
C GLY A 310 29.84 -21.64 -23.39
N GLN A 311 29.99 -20.45 -22.80
CA GLN A 311 31.25 -19.68 -22.67
C GLN A 311 30.94 -18.27 -22.10
N VAL A 312 30.50 -18.21 -20.85
CA VAL A 312 30.60 -16.99 -20.03
C VAL A 312 31.05 -17.45 -18.65
N GLY A 313 32.34 -17.77 -18.54
CA GLY A 313 32.92 -18.35 -17.34
C GLY A 313 34.43 -18.32 -17.46
N LYS A 314 34.99 -17.12 -17.29
CA LYS A 314 36.38 -16.79 -16.89
C LYS A 314 36.73 -15.40 -17.42
N LEU A 315 36.41 -14.37 -16.63
CA LEU A 315 37.10 -13.08 -16.73
C LEU A 315 36.88 -12.19 -15.50
N TRP A 316 36.86 -12.76 -14.30
CA TRP A 316 36.83 -11.98 -13.04
C TRP A 316 37.79 -12.64 -12.07
N SER A 317 39.04 -12.20 -12.10
CA SER A 317 40.04 -12.49 -11.06
C SER A 317 41.09 -11.37 -11.07
N ALA A 318 40.77 -10.27 -10.40
CA ALA A 318 41.73 -9.31 -9.86
C ALA A 318 41.06 -8.37 -8.84
N GLY A 319 41.55 -8.37 -7.60
CA GLY A 319 41.33 -7.31 -6.59
C GLY A 319 40.09 -7.50 -5.72
N GLY A 320 40.31 -7.57 -4.39
CA GLY A 320 39.33 -7.91 -3.37
C GLY A 320 38.22 -6.88 -3.14
N ASP A 321 36.99 -7.39 -3.12
CA ASP A 321 36.01 -7.25 -2.05
C ASP A 321 34.92 -8.28 -2.35
N SER A 322 34.62 -9.18 -1.41
CA SER A 322 33.42 -10.02 -1.52
C SER A 322 32.22 -9.08 -1.71
N PRO A 323 31.29 -9.31 -2.66
CA PRO A 323 30.13 -8.45 -2.81
C PRO A 323 29.40 -8.42 -1.47
N GLU A 324 29.41 -7.27 -0.79
CA GLU A 324 28.72 -7.06 0.49
C GLU A 324 27.34 -7.70 0.42
N GLU A 325 27.13 -8.72 1.23
CA GLU A 325 25.88 -9.45 1.25
C GLU A 325 24.76 -8.51 1.73
N ILE A 326 23.63 -8.50 1.01
CA ILE A 326 22.46 -7.67 1.37
C ILE A 326 22.03 -8.03 2.79
N PRO A 327 21.74 -7.06 3.68
CA PRO A 327 21.28 -7.35 5.03
C PRO A 327 20.09 -8.32 5.02
N ALA A 328 20.09 -9.34 5.88
CA ALA A 328 19.05 -10.37 5.89
C ALA A 328 17.64 -9.78 6.08
N GLN A 329 17.54 -8.72 6.88
CA GLN A 329 16.32 -7.96 7.15
C GLN A 329 15.75 -7.27 5.90
N LEU A 330 16.57 -7.04 4.88
CA LEU A 330 16.19 -6.43 3.60
C LEU A 330 15.90 -7.45 2.51
N ARG A 331 16.12 -8.74 2.75
CA ARG A 331 15.84 -9.81 1.78
C ARG A 331 14.38 -10.24 1.94
N PRO A 332 13.46 -9.92 1.01
CA PRO A 332 12.10 -10.43 1.09
C PRO A 332 12.13 -11.95 0.85
N TRP A 333 11.57 -12.69 1.81
CA TRP A 333 11.42 -14.13 1.71
C TRP A 333 10.14 -14.54 2.40
N TYR A 334 9.27 -15.21 1.65
CA TYR A 334 7.95 -15.62 2.10
C TYR A 334 7.75 -17.11 1.79
N ARG A 335 7.00 -17.78 2.68
CA ARG A 335 6.60 -19.18 2.51
C ARG A 335 5.68 -19.29 1.29
N LYS A 336 5.89 -20.31 0.45
CA LYS A 336 5.09 -20.53 -0.77
C LYS A 336 3.79 -21.30 -0.56
N ASN A 337 3.63 -22.00 0.56
CA ASN A 337 2.45 -22.82 0.84
C ASN A 337 2.21 -22.83 2.36
N PRO A 338 1.01 -22.47 2.85
CA PRO A 338 0.77 -22.36 4.28
C PRO A 338 0.46 -23.72 4.94
N ARG A 339 0.22 -24.79 4.17
CA ARG A 339 -0.11 -26.12 4.72
C ARG A 339 1.00 -26.68 5.59
N GLY A 340 0.60 -27.45 6.61
CA GLY A 340 1.52 -28.06 7.59
C GLY A 340 2.03 -27.10 8.67
N ALA A 341 1.42 -25.93 8.81
CA ALA A 341 1.67 -24.95 9.85
C ALA A 341 0.34 -24.37 10.34
N THR A 342 0.34 -23.78 11.54
CA THR A 342 -0.78 -22.95 12.01
C THR A 342 -0.71 -21.60 11.29
N LEU A 343 -1.77 -21.23 10.59
CA LEU A 343 -1.89 -19.99 9.84
C LEU A 343 -2.69 -18.97 10.65
N LEU A 344 -2.06 -17.86 11.02
CA LEU A 344 -2.69 -16.76 11.74
C LEU A 344 -3.17 -15.68 10.76
N LEU A 345 -4.44 -15.30 10.89
CA LEU A 345 -5.07 -14.24 10.12
C LEU A 345 -5.20 -12.96 10.96
N PRO A 346 -4.77 -11.79 10.43
CA PRO A 346 -5.07 -10.50 11.02
C PRO A 346 -6.57 -10.27 11.17
N ASN A 347 -7.00 -9.73 12.32
CA ASN A 347 -8.41 -9.48 12.59
C ASN A 347 -8.81 -8.03 12.26
N TRP A 348 -9.15 -7.77 10.99
CA TRP A 348 -9.66 -6.46 10.58
C TRP A 348 -11.20 -6.36 10.58
N ASP A 349 -11.91 -7.47 10.75
CA ASP A 349 -13.37 -7.52 10.85
C ASP A 349 -13.78 -8.74 11.69
N SER A 350 -14.41 -8.47 12.83
CA SER A 350 -14.88 -9.44 13.80
C SER A 350 -15.89 -10.46 13.24
N LEU A 351 -16.58 -10.15 12.13
CA LEU A 351 -17.55 -11.02 11.49
C LEU A 351 -16.95 -11.78 10.29
N THR A 352 -16.20 -11.09 9.43
CA THR A 352 -15.66 -11.69 8.19
C THR A 352 -14.52 -12.68 8.46
N LEU A 353 -13.57 -12.33 9.33
CA LEU A 353 -12.35 -13.13 9.50
C LEU A 353 -12.60 -14.52 10.09
N PRO A 354 -13.50 -14.69 11.09
CA PRO A 354 -13.88 -16.02 11.54
C PRO A 354 -14.46 -16.90 10.43
N LEU A 355 -15.24 -16.32 9.51
CA LEU A 355 -15.78 -17.04 8.35
C LEU A 355 -14.68 -17.40 7.35
N LEU A 356 -13.73 -16.50 7.07
CA LEU A 356 -12.59 -16.79 6.20
C LEU A 356 -11.67 -17.87 6.81
N ALA A 357 -11.46 -17.85 8.13
CA ALA A 357 -10.75 -18.91 8.83
C ALA A 357 -11.49 -20.26 8.72
N ALA A 358 -12.82 -20.26 8.87
CA ALA A 358 -13.66 -21.45 8.66
C ALA A 358 -13.57 -21.98 7.21
N VAL A 359 -13.55 -21.10 6.20
CA VAL A 359 -13.28 -21.48 4.80
C VAL A 359 -11.96 -22.22 4.67
N LEU A 360 -10.88 -21.67 5.22
CA LEU A 360 -9.55 -22.27 5.15
C LEU A 360 -9.46 -23.61 5.91
N ARG A 361 -10.12 -23.72 7.08
CA ARG A 361 -10.25 -24.99 7.82
C ARG A 361 -11.00 -26.04 7.01
N GLY A 362 -12.09 -25.67 6.34
CA GLY A 362 -12.81 -26.55 5.40
C GLY A 362 -11.97 -26.99 4.19
N GLN A 363 -10.87 -26.29 3.88
CA GLN A 363 -9.88 -26.67 2.85
C GLN A 363 -8.65 -27.41 3.41
N GLY A 364 -8.66 -27.74 4.71
CA GLY A 364 -7.60 -28.49 5.39
C GLY A 364 -6.39 -27.65 5.81
N VAL A 365 -6.57 -26.35 6.10
CA VAL A 365 -5.55 -25.47 6.67
C VAL A 365 -5.93 -25.15 8.12
N ASP A 366 -5.01 -25.33 9.08
CA ASP A 366 -5.20 -24.87 10.47
C ASP A 366 -5.13 -23.34 10.50
N ALA A 367 -6.27 -22.68 10.27
CA ALA A 367 -6.39 -21.23 10.23
C ALA A 367 -7.08 -20.69 11.50
N ARG A 368 -6.46 -19.69 12.12
CA ARG A 368 -6.94 -19.02 13.34
C ARG A 368 -6.92 -17.50 13.16
N VAL A 369 -7.87 -16.82 13.79
CA VAL A 369 -7.95 -15.35 13.77
C VAL A 369 -7.24 -14.82 15.01
N MET A 370 -6.37 -13.84 14.83
CA MET A 370 -5.66 -13.20 15.95
C MET A 370 -6.62 -12.34 16.79
N PRO A 371 -6.39 -12.19 18.10
CA PRO A 371 -7.19 -11.31 18.93
C PRO A 371 -6.91 -9.84 18.59
N GLU A 372 -7.85 -8.97 18.94
CA GLU A 372 -7.68 -7.52 18.95
C GLU A 372 -8.03 -7.01 20.35
N SER A 373 -7.25 -6.05 20.86
CA SER A 373 -7.59 -5.36 22.12
C SER A 373 -6.94 -3.98 22.16
N GLU A 374 -7.55 -3.04 22.88
CA GLU A 374 -6.98 -1.70 23.08
C GLU A 374 -5.56 -1.76 23.66
N SER A 375 -5.30 -2.73 24.54
CA SER A 375 -3.97 -2.92 25.14
C SER A 375 -2.90 -3.30 24.11
N LEU A 376 -3.25 -4.12 23.12
CA LEU A 376 -2.35 -4.55 22.04
C LEU A 376 -2.09 -3.39 21.08
N ILE A 377 -3.14 -2.66 20.72
CA ILE A 377 -3.01 -1.49 19.85
C ILE A 377 -2.07 -0.46 20.51
N ARG A 378 -2.26 -0.14 21.80
CA ARG A 378 -1.37 0.77 22.54
C ARG A 378 0.06 0.25 22.62
N ARG A 379 0.25 -1.04 22.87
CA ARG A 379 1.58 -1.67 22.96
C ARG A 379 2.33 -1.59 21.63
N SER A 380 1.62 -1.71 20.51
CA SER A 380 2.20 -1.58 19.16
C SER A 380 2.82 -0.20 18.87
N LEU A 381 2.43 0.84 19.62
CA LEU A 381 2.97 2.20 19.43
C LEU A 381 4.47 2.30 19.77
N HIS A 382 5.01 1.38 20.59
CA HIS A 382 6.42 1.37 20.95
C HIS A 382 7.36 1.13 19.77
N THR A 383 6.89 0.46 18.71
CA THR A 383 7.68 0.17 17.52
C THR A 383 7.29 1.03 16.31
N ASN A 384 6.25 1.86 16.43
CA ASN A 384 5.79 2.69 15.33
C ASN A 384 6.66 3.95 15.19
N THR A 385 7.26 4.14 14.02
CA THR A 385 8.08 5.31 13.69
C THR A 385 7.48 6.13 12.55
N GLY A 386 6.14 6.16 12.44
CA GLY A 386 5.39 6.89 11.41
C GLY A 386 4.79 6.03 10.30
N GLN A 387 4.81 4.70 10.42
CA GLN A 387 4.13 3.79 9.50
C GLN A 387 2.63 3.72 9.80
N CYS A 388 1.84 3.24 8.82
CA CYS A 388 0.42 2.94 9.03
C CYS A 388 0.23 2.02 10.24
N LEU A 389 -0.56 2.46 11.22
CA LEU A 389 -0.65 1.83 12.53
C LEU A 389 -1.02 0.33 12.50
N PRO A 390 -1.99 -0.14 11.68
CA PRO A 390 -2.33 -1.56 11.55
C PRO A 390 -1.13 -2.50 11.36
N MET A 391 -0.07 -2.05 10.67
CA MET A 391 1.12 -2.88 10.48
C MET A 391 1.77 -3.30 11.81
N ASN A 392 1.90 -2.36 12.76
CA ASN A 392 2.49 -2.65 14.06
C ASN A 392 1.53 -3.47 14.93
N VAL A 393 0.23 -3.19 14.85
CA VAL A 393 -0.80 -3.95 15.56
C VAL A 393 -0.80 -5.41 15.12
N ILE A 394 -0.70 -5.68 13.81
CA ILE A 394 -0.61 -7.05 13.28
C ILE A 394 0.62 -7.79 13.83
N ALA A 395 1.77 -7.13 13.88
CA ALA A 395 2.99 -7.73 14.44
C ALA A 395 2.82 -8.05 15.94
N GLU A 396 2.25 -7.12 16.70
CA GLU A 396 2.03 -7.29 18.14
C GLU A 396 0.98 -8.38 18.44
N ASN A 397 -0.11 -8.43 17.68
CA ASN A 397 -1.13 -9.46 17.80
C ASN A 397 -0.59 -10.86 17.47
N TYR A 398 0.33 -10.96 16.50
CA TYR A 398 1.01 -12.22 16.20
C TYR A 398 1.84 -12.70 17.39
N ILE A 399 2.67 -11.82 17.96
CA ILE A 399 3.51 -12.13 19.13
C ILE A 399 2.63 -12.56 20.30
N GLU A 400 1.57 -11.81 20.60
CA GLU A 400 0.62 -12.14 21.67
C GLU A 400 -0.04 -13.50 21.43
N THR A 401 -0.51 -13.78 20.21
CA THR A 401 -1.19 -15.05 19.90
C THR A 401 -0.25 -16.23 20.11
N VAL A 402 0.98 -16.14 19.61
CA VAL A 402 1.99 -17.19 19.74
C VAL A 402 2.34 -17.45 21.21
N ASP A 403 2.62 -16.39 21.98
CA ASP A 403 2.96 -16.51 23.40
C ASP A 403 1.77 -17.06 24.22
N ARG A 404 0.56 -16.54 24.00
CA ARG A 404 -0.64 -16.91 24.75
C ARG A 404 -1.12 -18.34 24.47
N GLU A 405 -1.02 -18.79 23.22
CA GLU A 405 -1.43 -20.14 22.81
C GLU A 405 -0.30 -21.18 22.92
N GLY A 406 0.92 -20.76 23.27
CA GLY A 406 2.08 -21.65 23.39
C GLY A 406 2.47 -22.28 22.05
N LEU A 407 2.34 -21.52 20.95
CA LEU A 407 2.66 -21.99 19.61
C LEU A 407 4.17 -21.93 19.35
N ASP A 408 4.67 -22.81 18.49
CA ASP A 408 6.05 -22.79 18.01
C ASP A 408 6.17 -21.76 16.88
N PRO A 409 6.96 -20.66 17.02
CA PRO A 409 7.12 -19.66 15.96
C PRO A 409 7.59 -20.24 14.62
N ALA A 410 8.42 -21.30 14.65
CA ALA A 410 8.91 -21.95 13.43
C ALA A 410 7.82 -22.75 12.68
N LYS A 411 6.71 -23.07 13.36
CA LYS A 411 5.55 -23.78 12.80
C LYS A 411 4.30 -22.90 12.74
N THR A 412 4.44 -21.60 13.00
CA THR A 412 3.33 -20.65 12.99
C THR A 412 3.58 -19.58 11.95
N VAL A 413 2.66 -19.46 11.00
CA VAL A 413 2.80 -18.62 9.81
C VAL A 413 1.80 -17.47 9.90
N LEU A 414 2.26 -16.24 9.70
CA LEU A 414 1.36 -15.10 9.55
C LEU A 414 0.92 -14.97 8.09
N TRP A 415 -0.38 -14.91 7.84
CA TRP A 415 -0.93 -14.58 6.54
C TRP A 415 -0.92 -13.06 6.32
N MET A 416 -0.49 -12.62 5.15
CA MET A 416 -0.60 -11.24 4.69
C MET A 416 -1.19 -11.21 3.28
N ALA A 417 -1.98 -10.19 2.98
CA ALA A 417 -2.56 -10.02 1.67
C ALA A 417 -1.50 -9.64 0.63
N ASP A 418 -1.50 -10.30 -0.52
CA ASP A 418 -0.84 -9.84 -1.73
C ASP A 418 -1.62 -8.64 -2.28
N ALA A 419 -1.05 -7.45 -2.09
CA ALA A 419 -1.68 -6.18 -2.45
C ALA A 419 -0.85 -5.47 -3.52
N ASN A 420 -1.50 -5.03 -4.59
CA ASN A 420 -0.90 -4.16 -5.61
C ASN A 420 -1.75 -2.89 -5.80
N PHE A 421 -1.95 -2.18 -4.70
CA PHE A 421 -2.62 -0.88 -4.66
C PHE A 421 -1.55 0.22 -4.50
N ALA A 422 -1.84 1.45 -4.93
CA ALA A 422 -1.02 2.60 -4.56
C ALA A 422 -1.16 2.88 -3.06
N CYS A 423 -0.49 2.11 -2.21
CA CYS A 423 -0.44 2.24 -0.76
C CYS A 423 0.84 1.57 -0.23
N ASN A 424 1.12 1.66 1.07
CA ASN A 424 2.26 1.00 1.72
C ASN A 424 2.02 -0.48 2.05
N ILE A 425 0.80 -1.02 1.84
CA ILE A 425 0.47 -2.43 2.11
C ILE A 425 1.46 -3.42 1.46
N PRO A 426 1.97 -3.24 0.22
CA PRO A 426 2.98 -4.14 -0.35
C PRO A 426 4.24 -4.28 0.50
N LEU A 427 4.56 -3.28 1.33
CA LEU A 427 5.72 -3.29 2.22
C LEU A 427 5.44 -3.92 3.59
N PHE A 428 4.17 -4.15 3.95
CA PHE A 428 3.79 -4.67 5.26
C PHE A 428 4.44 -6.03 5.56
N PRO A 429 4.47 -7.02 4.65
CA PRO A 429 5.03 -8.33 4.97
C PRO A 429 6.51 -8.24 5.40
N LEU A 430 7.33 -7.50 4.63
CA LEU A 430 8.75 -7.34 4.96
C LEU A 430 8.95 -6.65 6.31
N TYR A 431 8.20 -5.58 6.58
CA TYR A 431 8.30 -4.83 7.83
C TYR A 431 7.82 -5.62 9.05
N ILE A 432 6.64 -6.23 8.96
CA ILE A 432 6.05 -7.02 10.04
C ILE A 432 7.00 -8.16 10.42
N ARG A 433 7.59 -8.83 9.42
CA ARG A 433 8.59 -9.87 9.68
C ARG A 433 9.76 -9.33 10.49
N ASN A 434 10.31 -8.17 10.11
CA ASN A 434 11.44 -7.58 10.83
C ASN A 434 11.07 -7.23 12.27
N LEU A 435 9.89 -6.64 12.51
CA LEU A 435 9.38 -6.35 13.85
C LEU A 435 9.23 -7.61 14.70
N ILE A 436 8.69 -8.69 14.13
CA ILE A 436 8.56 -9.98 14.82
C ILE A 436 9.93 -10.56 15.12
N HIS A 437 10.86 -10.56 14.15
CA HIS A 437 12.20 -11.12 14.31
C HIS A 437 13.03 -10.38 15.37
N GLU A 438 12.88 -9.05 15.46
CA GLU A 438 13.55 -8.21 16.45
C GLU A 438 13.11 -8.51 17.90
N ARG A 439 11.98 -9.20 18.10
CA ARG A 439 11.55 -9.70 19.42
C ARG A 439 12.50 -10.75 20.00
N GLY A 440 13.23 -11.48 19.15
CA GLY A 440 14.06 -12.62 19.54
C GLY A 440 13.23 -13.77 20.12
N ARG A 441 13.82 -14.58 21.02
CA ARG A 441 13.13 -15.69 21.71
C ARG A 441 12.51 -16.75 20.78
N GLY A 442 13.09 -16.97 19.59
CA GLY A 442 12.62 -17.92 18.60
C GLY A 442 11.72 -17.30 17.52
N PHE A 443 11.26 -16.06 17.69
CA PHE A 443 10.46 -15.34 16.69
C PHE A 443 11.25 -15.04 15.40
N GLU A 444 12.58 -15.06 15.44
CA GLU A 444 13.45 -14.99 14.25
C GLU A 444 13.22 -16.15 13.25
N HIS A 445 12.54 -17.23 13.69
CA HIS A 445 12.16 -18.36 12.83
C HIS A 445 10.74 -18.25 12.25
N THR A 446 9.99 -17.20 12.59
CA THR A 446 8.66 -16.94 12.04
C THR A 446 8.72 -16.78 10.53
N GLN A 447 7.74 -17.40 9.86
CA GLN A 447 7.57 -17.30 8.41
C GLN A 447 6.27 -16.54 8.11
N LEU A 448 6.27 -15.77 7.02
CA LEU A 448 5.07 -15.13 6.49
C LEU A 448 4.61 -15.83 5.22
N TYR A 449 3.30 -15.85 4.99
CA TYR A 449 2.69 -16.28 3.74
C TYR A 449 1.95 -15.10 3.12
N VAL A 450 2.39 -14.69 1.92
CA VAL A 450 1.75 -13.61 1.15
C VAL A 450 0.86 -14.25 0.10
N GLY A 451 -0.45 -14.02 0.18
CA GLY A 451 -1.44 -14.70 -0.65
C GLY A 451 -2.63 -13.84 -1.03
N GLU A 452 -3.45 -14.34 -1.98
CA GLU A 452 -4.62 -13.59 -2.44
C GLU A 452 -5.71 -13.57 -1.36
N VAL A 453 -6.44 -12.45 -1.22
CA VAL A 453 -7.59 -12.32 -0.29
C VAL A 453 -8.70 -13.35 -0.59
N THR A 454 -8.77 -13.83 -1.84
CA THR A 454 -9.71 -14.89 -2.26
C THR A 454 -9.22 -16.31 -1.93
N PHE A 455 -7.97 -16.45 -1.47
CA PHE A 455 -7.29 -17.72 -1.19
C PHE A 455 -7.22 -18.71 -2.37
N LYS A 456 -7.31 -18.20 -3.60
CA LYS A 456 -7.23 -19.01 -4.84
C LYS A 456 -5.94 -19.81 -4.94
N ASP A 457 -4.86 -19.24 -4.42
CA ASP A 457 -3.52 -19.79 -4.28
C ASP A 457 -3.43 -20.96 -3.28
N ILE A 458 -4.39 -21.07 -2.35
CA ILE A 458 -4.47 -22.16 -1.36
C ILE A 458 -5.42 -23.28 -1.85
N SER A 459 -6.57 -22.91 -2.42
CA SER A 459 -7.55 -23.85 -2.97
C SER A 459 -8.35 -23.22 -4.12
N PRO A 460 -8.55 -23.92 -5.25
CA PRO A 460 -9.38 -23.44 -6.36
C PRO A 460 -10.85 -23.17 -6.00
N LEU A 461 -11.38 -23.80 -4.94
CA LEU A 461 -12.76 -23.61 -4.48
C LEU A 461 -12.90 -22.48 -3.45
N ALA A 462 -11.80 -22.08 -2.80
CA ALA A 462 -11.82 -21.05 -1.78
C ALA A 462 -12.37 -19.69 -2.25
N PRO A 463 -12.14 -19.22 -3.50
CA PRO A 463 -12.69 -17.94 -3.95
C PRO A 463 -14.21 -17.83 -3.86
N ILE A 464 -14.92 -18.91 -4.19
CA ILE A 464 -16.39 -18.93 -4.11
C ILE A 464 -16.82 -18.86 -2.64
N HIS A 465 -16.17 -19.62 -1.77
CA HIS A 465 -16.51 -19.65 -0.35
C HIS A 465 -16.14 -18.35 0.36
N ALA A 466 -15.00 -17.75 0.00
CA ALA A 466 -14.58 -16.43 0.48
C ALA A 466 -15.59 -15.35 0.07
N TYR A 467 -16.09 -15.36 -1.17
CA TYR A 467 -17.17 -14.45 -1.59
C TYR A 467 -18.39 -14.57 -0.68
N PHE A 468 -18.86 -15.79 -0.42
CA PHE A 468 -19.99 -16.00 0.48
C PHE A 468 -19.69 -15.64 1.94
N ALA A 469 -18.47 -15.81 2.42
CA ALA A 469 -18.07 -15.34 3.74
C ALA A 469 -18.19 -13.82 3.83
N PHE A 470 -17.70 -13.08 2.82
CA PHE A 470 -17.87 -11.62 2.72
C PHE A 470 -19.33 -11.20 2.66
N LEU A 471 -20.15 -11.90 1.86
CA LEU A 471 -21.58 -11.63 1.73
C LEU A 471 -22.32 -11.87 3.06
N PHE A 472 -22.13 -13.03 3.69
CA PHE A 472 -22.85 -13.41 4.91
C PHE A 472 -22.45 -12.54 6.11
N ALA A 473 -21.17 -12.25 6.31
CA ALA A 473 -20.73 -11.29 7.32
C ALA A 473 -21.33 -9.89 7.09
N GLY A 474 -21.32 -9.43 5.84
CA GLY A 474 -21.93 -8.16 5.46
C GLY A 474 -23.43 -8.08 5.74
N ILE A 475 -24.17 -9.16 5.47
CA ILE A 475 -25.60 -9.25 5.77
C ILE A 475 -25.85 -9.26 7.28
N LEU A 476 -25.07 -10.00 8.08
CA LEU A 476 -25.18 -9.96 9.54
C LEU A 476 -24.99 -8.53 10.08
N ARG A 477 -23.96 -7.83 9.60
CA ARG A 477 -23.68 -6.45 10.01
C ARG A 477 -24.81 -5.50 9.63
N ARG A 478 -25.35 -5.62 8.40
CA ARG A 478 -26.48 -4.82 7.93
C ARG A 478 -27.75 -5.05 8.73
N LEU A 479 -28.09 -6.32 9.01
CA LEU A 479 -29.25 -6.68 9.83
C LEU A 479 -29.10 -6.14 11.25
N GLY A 480 -27.90 -6.27 11.83
CA GLY A 480 -27.54 -5.69 13.12
C GLY A 480 -27.82 -4.20 13.19
N CYS A 481 -27.22 -3.43 12.28
CA CYS A 481 -27.38 -1.97 12.25
C CYS A 481 -28.81 -1.51 11.94
N ARG A 482 -29.62 -2.35 11.29
CA ARG A 482 -31.04 -2.05 11.00
C ARG A 482 -31.97 -2.33 12.18
N ILE A 483 -31.65 -3.30 13.03
CA ILE A 483 -32.55 -3.78 14.10
C ILE A 483 -32.13 -3.26 15.47
N ARG A 484 -30.84 -3.36 15.81
CA ARG A 484 -30.29 -3.01 17.13
C ARG A 484 -30.62 -1.59 17.60
N PRO A 485 -30.62 -0.53 16.75
CA PRO A 485 -30.99 0.81 17.20
C PRO A 485 -32.45 0.90 17.70
N TYR A 486 -33.29 -0.05 17.35
CA TYR A 486 -34.73 -0.02 17.61
C TYR A 486 -35.20 -1.16 18.52
N GLU A 487 -34.30 -2.03 18.97
CA GLU A 487 -34.65 -3.20 19.77
C GLU A 487 -35.24 -2.82 21.13
N TYR A 488 -36.22 -3.59 21.60
CA TYR A 488 -36.80 -3.34 22.92
C TYR A 488 -35.93 -3.91 24.05
N ASN A 489 -35.13 -4.93 23.77
CA ASN A 489 -34.24 -5.59 24.72
C ASN A 489 -32.78 -5.28 24.32
N PRO A 490 -32.11 -4.32 24.97
CA PRO A 490 -30.73 -3.95 24.63
C PRO A 490 -29.77 -5.14 24.66
N GLY A 491 -28.97 -5.31 23.61
CA GLY A 491 -27.99 -6.37 23.42
C GLY A 491 -28.54 -7.65 22.78
N GLN A 492 -29.86 -7.79 22.61
CA GLN A 492 -30.45 -9.00 22.03
C GLN A 492 -29.99 -9.23 20.58
N THR A 493 -29.84 -8.16 19.80
CA THR A 493 -29.36 -8.26 18.42
C THR A 493 -27.91 -8.75 18.37
N ASP A 494 -27.06 -8.33 19.30
CA ASP A 494 -25.65 -8.76 19.36
C ASP A 494 -25.53 -10.25 19.72
N GLU A 495 -26.35 -10.72 20.65
CA GLU A 495 -26.45 -12.15 20.98
C GLU A 495 -26.84 -12.98 19.76
N VAL A 496 -27.83 -12.52 18.99
CA VAL A 496 -28.28 -13.18 17.75
C VAL A 496 -27.20 -13.15 16.68
N ILE A 497 -26.46 -12.04 16.52
CA ILE A 497 -25.33 -11.95 15.60
C ILE A 497 -24.25 -12.98 15.96
N ALA A 498 -23.87 -13.07 17.23
CA ALA A 498 -22.86 -14.02 17.69
C ALA A 498 -23.28 -15.48 17.45
N GLU A 499 -24.55 -15.82 17.72
CA GLU A 499 -25.10 -17.14 17.41
C GLU A 499 -25.06 -17.43 15.90
N CYS A 500 -25.53 -16.50 15.07
CA CYS A 500 -25.61 -16.66 13.62
C CYS A 500 -24.23 -16.75 12.95
N LEU A 501 -23.23 -16.04 13.48
CA LEU A 501 -21.84 -16.17 13.05
C LEU A 501 -21.34 -17.61 13.25
N GLY A 502 -21.68 -18.25 14.38
CA GLY A 502 -21.40 -19.66 14.63
C GLY A 502 -22.04 -20.59 13.60
N LEU A 503 -23.30 -20.34 13.23
CA LEU A 503 -24.00 -21.12 12.20
C LEU A 503 -23.33 -20.99 10.81
N PHE A 504 -22.92 -19.78 10.42
CA PHE A 504 -22.22 -19.59 9.15
C PHE A 504 -20.81 -20.18 9.14
N GLN A 505 -20.09 -20.23 10.27
CA GLN A 505 -18.81 -20.95 10.32
C GLN A 505 -18.98 -22.43 9.98
N GLN A 506 -20.04 -23.07 10.51
CA GLN A 506 -20.33 -24.49 10.23
C GLN A 506 -20.58 -24.75 8.73
N VAL A 507 -21.18 -23.80 8.01
CA VAL A 507 -21.41 -23.89 6.56
C VAL A 507 -20.11 -24.02 5.77
N PHE A 508 -19.06 -23.32 6.20
CA PHE A 508 -17.78 -23.30 5.48
C PHE A 508 -16.84 -24.44 5.89
N GLU A 509 -16.97 -24.94 7.12
CA GLU A 509 -16.21 -26.09 7.61
C GLU A 509 -16.76 -27.43 7.10
N ASN A 510 -18.08 -27.52 6.86
CA ASN A 510 -18.77 -28.78 6.56
C ASN A 510 -19.41 -28.74 5.17
N PRO A 511 -18.84 -29.42 4.16
CA PRO A 511 -19.33 -29.40 2.77
C PRO A 511 -20.77 -29.91 2.56
N GLY A 512 -21.37 -30.59 3.55
CA GLY A 512 -22.71 -31.17 3.48
C GLY A 512 -23.84 -30.26 4.01
N VAL A 513 -23.51 -29.08 4.55
CA VAL A 513 -24.51 -28.15 5.09
C VAL A 513 -25.11 -27.32 3.96
N ASP A 514 -26.44 -27.33 3.85
CA ASP A 514 -27.15 -26.49 2.88
C ASP A 514 -27.10 -25.02 3.33
N ARG A 515 -26.42 -24.19 2.52
CA ARG A 515 -26.24 -22.76 2.80
C ARG A 515 -27.57 -22.02 2.86
N LEU A 516 -28.51 -22.35 1.99
CA LEU A 516 -29.77 -21.64 1.87
C LEU A 516 -30.65 -21.89 3.10
N GLU A 517 -30.67 -23.12 3.61
CA GLU A 517 -31.41 -23.46 4.83
C GLU A 517 -30.81 -22.78 6.07
N VAL A 518 -29.48 -22.67 6.14
CA VAL A 518 -28.82 -21.88 7.20
C VAL A 518 -29.16 -20.39 7.07
N VAL A 519 -29.13 -19.82 5.86
CA VAL A 519 -29.54 -18.42 5.64
C VAL A 519 -30.98 -18.19 6.09
N LYS A 520 -31.93 -19.06 5.74
CA LYS A 520 -33.32 -18.95 6.21
C LYS A 520 -33.43 -19.01 7.73
N THR A 521 -32.66 -19.90 8.37
CA THR A 521 -32.62 -20.02 9.83
C THR A 521 -32.09 -18.73 10.48
N VAL A 522 -31.01 -18.17 9.95
CA VAL A 522 -30.43 -16.90 10.42
C VAL A 522 -31.46 -15.78 10.28
N LEU A 523 -32.09 -15.64 9.12
CA LEU A 523 -33.09 -14.60 8.88
C LEU A 523 -34.31 -14.72 9.81
N ALA A 524 -34.81 -15.94 10.04
CA ALA A 524 -35.90 -16.18 10.99
C ALA A 524 -35.55 -15.74 12.42
N LYS A 525 -34.28 -15.88 12.84
CA LYS A 525 -33.82 -15.39 14.14
C LYS A 525 -33.86 -13.87 14.24
N PHE A 526 -33.42 -13.15 13.21
CA PHE A 526 -33.52 -11.69 13.18
C PHE A 526 -34.97 -11.20 13.15
N GLU A 527 -35.85 -11.89 12.43
CA GLU A 527 -37.27 -11.54 12.38
C GLU A 527 -37.99 -11.70 13.72
N ALA A 528 -37.50 -12.62 14.56
CA ALA A 528 -38.02 -12.88 15.90
C ALA A 528 -37.58 -11.84 16.94
N ILE A 529 -36.60 -10.97 16.62
CA ILE A 529 -36.18 -9.90 17.52
C ILE A 529 -37.32 -8.87 17.63
N PRO A 530 -37.79 -8.54 18.84
CA PRO A 530 -38.81 -7.54 19.04
C PRO A 530 -38.16 -6.13 19.04
N TYR A 531 -38.56 -5.29 18.09
CA TYR A 531 -38.06 -3.92 17.91
C TYR A 531 -39.15 -2.99 17.38
N ASP A 532 -38.95 -1.69 17.52
CA ASP A 532 -39.82 -0.66 16.95
C ASP A 532 -39.61 -0.54 15.43
N ARG A 533 -40.60 -0.99 14.65
CA ARG A 533 -40.55 -0.99 13.18
C ARG A 533 -40.95 0.35 12.56
N GLU A 534 -41.57 1.24 13.35
CA GLU A 534 -42.07 2.54 12.88
C GLU A 534 -41.08 3.66 13.17
N ALA A 535 -40.28 3.53 14.23
CA ALA A 535 -39.21 4.47 14.54
C ALA A 535 -38.22 4.64 13.37
N ARG A 536 -37.77 5.87 13.16
CA ARG A 536 -36.75 6.23 12.17
C ARG A 536 -35.69 7.08 12.83
N ARG A 537 -34.44 6.73 12.58
CA ARG A 537 -33.25 7.46 13.03
C ARG A 537 -32.50 8.01 11.81
N PRO A 538 -31.80 9.14 11.94
CA PRO A 538 -30.94 9.64 10.87
C PRO A 538 -29.89 8.60 10.51
N LYS A 539 -29.72 8.37 9.21
CA LYS A 539 -28.76 7.40 8.70
C LYS A 539 -27.36 8.02 8.63
N ILE A 540 -26.41 7.35 9.27
CA ILE A 540 -25.00 7.74 9.34
C ILE A 540 -24.19 6.67 8.60
N ALA A 541 -23.47 7.05 7.54
CA ALA A 541 -22.74 6.10 6.71
C ALA A 541 -21.24 6.07 7.04
N LEU A 542 -20.71 4.86 7.25
CA LEU A 542 -19.30 4.64 7.52
C LEU A 542 -18.52 4.34 6.22
N PHE A 543 -17.40 5.03 6.02
CA PHE A 543 -16.45 4.77 4.93
C PHE A 543 -15.01 5.04 5.39
N GLY A 544 -14.02 4.80 4.52
CA GLY A 544 -12.60 4.97 4.87
C GLY A 544 -11.78 3.68 4.77
N ASP A 545 -10.79 3.58 5.67
CA ASP A 545 -9.74 2.57 5.67
C ASP A 545 -10.26 1.16 5.88
N PHE A 546 -9.71 0.23 5.09
CA PHE A 546 -10.16 -1.16 5.06
C PHE A 546 -9.96 -1.89 6.40
N TYR A 547 -8.92 -1.55 7.17
CA TYR A 547 -8.58 -2.22 8.42
C TYR A 547 -9.37 -1.66 9.61
N VAL A 548 -9.56 -0.34 9.66
CA VAL A 548 -10.17 0.32 10.82
C VAL A 548 -11.69 0.38 10.73
N ARG A 549 -12.25 0.51 9.52
CA ARG A 549 -13.70 0.73 9.34
C ARG A 549 -14.56 -0.33 10.02
N ASP A 550 -14.18 -1.61 9.89
CA ASP A 550 -14.96 -2.75 10.41
C ASP A 550 -14.30 -3.45 11.61
N ASN A 551 -13.24 -2.85 12.18
CA ASN A 551 -12.58 -3.35 13.38
C ASN A 551 -13.13 -2.63 14.61
N ASP A 552 -14.10 -3.27 15.28
CA ASP A 552 -14.85 -2.71 16.40
C ASP A 552 -13.95 -2.29 17.58
N VAL A 553 -12.78 -2.90 17.76
CA VAL A 553 -11.81 -2.50 18.79
C VAL A 553 -11.05 -1.26 18.37
N PHE A 554 -10.54 -1.25 17.13
CA PHE A 554 -9.69 -0.17 16.62
C PHE A 554 -10.49 1.13 16.46
N ASN A 555 -11.74 1.03 16.00
CA ASN A 555 -12.64 2.17 15.82
C ASN A 555 -13.43 2.54 17.09
N GLN A 556 -13.06 1.98 18.25
CA GLN A 556 -13.67 2.29 19.55
C GLN A 556 -15.19 2.08 19.56
N ASP A 557 -15.64 1.02 18.91
CA ASP A 557 -17.03 0.62 18.80
C ASP A 557 -17.94 1.73 18.24
N ILE A 558 -17.51 2.28 17.10
CA ILE A 558 -18.16 3.41 16.43
C ILE A 558 -19.63 3.17 16.11
N ILE A 559 -20.00 1.92 15.80
CA ILE A 559 -21.37 1.57 15.44
C ILE A 559 -22.28 1.78 16.65
N HIS A 560 -21.99 1.13 17.78
CA HIS A 560 -22.78 1.32 19.00
C HIS A 560 -22.72 2.76 19.51
N THR A 561 -21.59 3.46 19.32
CA THR A 561 -21.50 4.88 19.67
C THR A 561 -22.51 5.72 18.90
N ILE A 562 -22.64 5.51 17.58
CA ILE A 562 -23.62 6.21 16.75
C ILE A 562 -25.06 5.88 17.18
N GLU A 563 -25.33 4.60 17.41
CA GLU A 563 -26.65 4.10 17.77
C GLU A 563 -27.10 4.60 19.15
N ALA A 564 -26.17 4.68 20.12
CA ALA A 564 -26.42 5.23 21.45
C ALA A 564 -26.82 6.72 21.41
N HIS A 565 -26.39 7.46 20.39
CA HIS A 565 -26.72 8.88 20.19
C HIS A 565 -27.88 9.10 19.21
N GLY A 566 -28.62 8.03 18.86
CA GLY A 566 -29.84 8.12 18.08
C GLY A 566 -29.67 8.01 16.57
N GLY A 567 -28.51 7.56 16.07
CA GLY A 567 -28.31 7.26 14.64
C GLY A 567 -28.66 5.82 14.26
N GLU A 568 -28.82 5.58 12.96
CA GLU A 568 -28.83 4.25 12.31
C GLU A 568 -27.61 4.15 11.38
N VAL A 569 -26.81 3.08 11.48
CA VAL A 569 -25.55 2.99 10.72
C VAL A 569 -25.76 2.32 9.37
N ILE A 570 -25.28 2.97 8.30
CA ILE A 570 -25.08 2.34 6.99
C ILE A 570 -23.66 1.81 6.90
N THR A 571 -23.54 0.49 6.76
CA THR A 571 -22.26 -0.20 6.51
C THR A 571 -22.10 -0.60 5.05
N THR A 572 -20.85 -0.82 4.63
CA THR A 572 -20.53 -1.26 3.27
C THR A 572 -19.91 -2.67 3.32
N PRO A 573 -20.73 -3.74 3.17
CA PRO A 573 -20.25 -5.10 2.97
C PRO A 573 -19.16 -5.19 1.92
N TYR A 574 -18.22 -6.12 2.11
CA TYR A 574 -17.13 -6.32 1.17
C TYR A 574 -17.60 -6.84 -0.20
N SER A 575 -18.71 -7.58 -0.26
CA SER A 575 -19.37 -7.98 -1.51
C SER A 575 -19.79 -6.75 -2.33
N ASP A 576 -20.49 -5.82 -1.69
CA ASP A 576 -20.95 -4.58 -2.30
C ASP A 576 -19.78 -3.69 -2.68
N PHE A 577 -18.77 -3.59 -1.82
CA PHE A 577 -17.55 -2.86 -2.09
C PHE A 577 -16.83 -3.37 -3.36
N ALA A 578 -16.72 -4.68 -3.52
CA ALA A 578 -16.15 -5.29 -4.71
C ALA A 578 -16.97 -4.94 -5.97
N MET A 579 -18.31 -4.88 -5.87
CA MET A 579 -19.17 -4.50 -6.98
C MET A 579 -19.10 -3.00 -7.30
N MET A 580 -19.07 -2.12 -6.29
CA MET A 580 -18.94 -0.66 -6.44
C MET A 580 -17.67 -0.25 -7.19
N THR A 581 -16.57 -0.99 -6.98
CA THR A 581 -15.25 -0.66 -7.55
C THR A 581 -14.93 -1.40 -8.84
N ALA A 582 -15.64 -2.50 -9.14
CA ALA A 582 -15.33 -3.37 -10.28
C ALA A 582 -15.21 -2.63 -11.62
N GLU A 583 -16.15 -1.74 -11.95
CA GLU A 583 -16.14 -1.02 -13.23
C GLU A 583 -14.93 -0.09 -13.37
N ASN A 584 -14.47 0.53 -12.29
CA ASN A 584 -13.24 1.33 -12.29
C ASN A 584 -12.02 0.47 -12.64
N TYR A 585 -11.87 -0.68 -11.97
CA TYR A 585 -10.79 -1.63 -12.26
C TYR A 585 -10.88 -2.19 -13.68
N PHE A 586 -12.09 -2.45 -14.19
CA PHE A 586 -12.29 -2.93 -15.56
C PHE A 586 -11.90 -1.87 -16.60
N ALA A 587 -12.34 -0.62 -16.41
CA ALA A 587 -11.97 0.50 -17.26
C ALA A 587 -10.45 0.71 -17.27
N ARG A 588 -9.82 0.60 -16.10
CA ARG A 588 -8.37 0.66 -15.96
C ARG A 588 -7.69 -0.49 -16.70
N TRP A 589 -7.98 -1.75 -16.38
CA TRP A 589 -7.35 -2.91 -17.02
C TRP A 589 -7.50 -2.93 -18.55
N LEU A 590 -8.62 -2.41 -19.06
CA LEU A 590 -8.78 -2.19 -20.49
C LEU A 590 -7.72 -1.22 -21.05
N LYS A 591 -7.50 -0.08 -20.38
CA LYS A 591 -6.43 0.88 -20.72
C LYS A 591 -5.03 0.29 -20.55
N GLU A 592 -4.83 -0.57 -19.55
CA GLU A 592 -3.53 -1.24 -19.31
C GLU A 592 -3.26 -2.41 -20.28
N GLY A 593 -4.22 -2.77 -21.14
CA GLY A 593 -4.12 -3.93 -22.03
C GLY A 593 -4.20 -5.29 -21.33
N GLN A 594 -4.70 -5.34 -20.08
CA GLN A 594 -4.85 -6.57 -19.30
C GLN A 594 -6.14 -7.34 -19.66
N TYR A 595 -6.32 -7.64 -20.95
CA TYR A 595 -7.57 -8.21 -21.48
C TYR A 595 -7.94 -9.58 -20.90
N VAL A 596 -6.96 -10.44 -20.63
CA VAL A 596 -7.19 -11.76 -20.02
C VAL A 596 -7.73 -11.62 -18.60
N ARG A 597 -7.14 -10.73 -17.81
CA ARG A 597 -7.57 -10.43 -16.44
C ARG A 597 -8.98 -9.85 -16.44
N LEU A 598 -9.23 -8.87 -17.32
CA LEU A 598 -10.54 -8.27 -17.52
C LEU A 598 -11.62 -9.32 -17.82
N ALA A 599 -11.38 -10.21 -18.78
CA ALA A 599 -12.34 -11.25 -19.15
C ALA A 599 -12.62 -12.22 -17.99
N ALA A 600 -11.57 -12.68 -17.30
CA ALA A 600 -11.71 -13.60 -16.17
C ALA A 600 -12.53 -12.99 -15.02
N PHE A 601 -12.25 -11.74 -14.65
CA PHE A 601 -12.99 -11.07 -13.57
C PHE A 601 -14.42 -10.68 -13.97
N LYS A 602 -14.69 -10.34 -15.24
CA LYS A 602 -16.07 -10.15 -15.72
C LYS A 602 -16.89 -11.43 -15.64
N LEU A 603 -16.30 -12.57 -15.99
CA LEU A 603 -16.95 -13.88 -15.83
C LEU A 603 -17.21 -14.20 -14.36
N LEU A 604 -16.23 -13.95 -13.49
CA LEU A 604 -16.38 -14.14 -12.05
C LEU A 604 -17.50 -13.25 -11.49
N LYS A 605 -17.54 -11.97 -11.84
CA LYS A 605 -18.62 -11.02 -11.46
C LYS A 605 -19.99 -11.56 -11.88
N ALA A 606 -20.12 -12.01 -13.14
CA ALA A 606 -21.36 -12.57 -13.64
C ALA A 606 -21.78 -13.85 -12.89
N ALA A 607 -20.83 -14.74 -12.59
CA ALA A 607 -21.07 -15.95 -11.82
C ALA A 607 -21.52 -15.64 -10.39
N MET A 608 -20.86 -14.71 -9.70
CA MET A 608 -21.25 -14.31 -8.35
C MET A 608 -22.65 -13.68 -8.32
N ASN A 609 -22.94 -12.78 -9.25
CA ASN A 609 -24.29 -12.20 -9.42
C ASN A 609 -25.35 -13.27 -9.68
N TYR A 610 -25.03 -14.34 -10.43
CA TYR A 610 -25.95 -15.44 -10.65
C TYR A 610 -26.20 -16.26 -9.38
N LEU A 611 -25.14 -16.58 -8.64
CA LEU A 611 -25.25 -17.37 -7.41
C LEU A 611 -25.97 -16.60 -6.29
N GLU A 612 -25.79 -15.29 -6.21
CA GLU A 612 -26.42 -14.44 -5.20
C GLU A 612 -27.94 -14.36 -5.36
N LYS A 613 -28.47 -14.48 -6.60
CA LYS A 613 -29.92 -14.49 -6.87
C LYS A 613 -30.69 -15.53 -6.06
N ALA A 614 -30.06 -16.66 -5.71
CA ALA A 614 -30.69 -17.70 -4.91
C ALA A 614 -31.02 -17.23 -3.48
N TYR A 615 -30.36 -16.19 -2.99
CA TYR A 615 -30.53 -15.63 -1.64
C TYR A 615 -31.25 -14.29 -1.65
N GLN A 616 -31.28 -13.61 -2.79
CA GLN A 616 -31.81 -12.26 -2.95
C GLN A 616 -33.24 -12.14 -2.41
N SER A 617 -34.15 -13.05 -2.76
CA SER A 617 -35.54 -12.99 -2.28
C SER A 617 -35.66 -13.05 -0.76
N GLU A 618 -34.78 -13.81 -0.10
CA GLU A 618 -34.77 -13.92 1.36
C GLU A 618 -34.18 -12.67 2.01
N PHE A 619 -33.12 -12.09 1.43
CA PHE A 619 -32.54 -10.85 1.91
C PHE A 619 -33.48 -9.66 1.75
N GLU A 620 -34.12 -9.51 0.58
CA GLU A 620 -35.08 -8.43 0.32
C GLU A 620 -36.28 -8.49 1.26
N ARG A 621 -36.72 -9.70 1.64
CA ARG A 621 -37.82 -9.93 2.59
C ARG A 621 -37.55 -9.29 3.96
N VAL A 622 -36.32 -9.40 4.47
CA VAL A 622 -35.96 -8.91 5.82
C VAL A 622 -35.40 -7.49 5.80
N LEU A 623 -34.54 -7.17 4.82
CA LEU A 623 -33.95 -5.84 4.68
C LEU A 623 -34.96 -4.81 4.13
N GLN A 624 -36.08 -5.25 3.53
CA GLN A 624 -37.08 -4.40 2.88
C GLN A 624 -36.45 -3.40 1.89
N GLN A 625 -35.38 -3.84 1.22
CA GLN A 625 -34.62 -3.07 0.25
C GLN A 625 -34.29 -3.97 -0.93
N SER A 626 -34.50 -3.50 -2.15
CA SER A 626 -34.07 -4.20 -3.36
C SER A 626 -32.55 -4.23 -3.48
N ALA A 627 -32.01 -5.24 -4.16
CA ALA A 627 -30.58 -5.29 -4.46
C ALA A 627 -30.09 -3.99 -5.12
N HIS A 628 -28.98 -3.46 -4.63
CA HIS A 628 -28.35 -2.26 -5.16
C HIS A 628 -27.71 -2.51 -6.53
N SER A 629 -27.79 -1.51 -7.42
CA SER A 629 -27.05 -1.52 -8.69
C SER A 629 -25.78 -0.68 -8.62
N TYR A 630 -24.72 -1.17 -9.25
CA TYR A 630 -23.38 -0.55 -9.28
C TYR A 630 -22.86 -0.47 -10.72
N ASP A 631 -23.64 0.20 -11.57
CA ASP A 631 -23.50 0.23 -13.03
C ASP A 631 -23.24 1.63 -13.60
N ASP A 632 -23.12 2.64 -12.74
CA ASP A 632 -22.76 3.99 -13.16
C ASP A 632 -21.32 4.03 -13.70
N ASP A 633 -21.06 4.88 -14.69
CA ASP A 633 -19.73 5.02 -15.28
C ASP A 633 -18.73 5.58 -14.25
N ALA A 634 -17.71 4.77 -13.92
CA ALA A 634 -16.71 5.15 -12.93
C ALA A 634 -15.89 6.37 -13.35
N SER A 635 -15.67 6.59 -14.65
CA SER A 635 -14.96 7.78 -15.14
C SER A 635 -15.78 9.04 -14.89
N ASP A 636 -17.09 8.99 -15.13
CA ASP A 636 -18.00 10.10 -14.88
C ASP A 636 -18.12 10.42 -13.39
N ILE A 637 -18.17 9.40 -12.52
CA ILE A 637 -18.16 9.61 -11.07
C ILE A 637 -16.85 10.27 -10.66
N LEU A 638 -15.70 9.65 -10.94
CA LEU A 638 -14.39 10.12 -10.49
C LEU A 638 -14.06 11.53 -11.00
N ALA A 639 -14.46 11.87 -12.24
CA ALA A 639 -14.26 13.19 -12.81
C ALA A 639 -14.91 14.31 -11.98
N ARG A 640 -16.05 14.03 -11.33
CA ARG A 640 -16.72 15.00 -10.44
C ARG A 640 -15.85 15.39 -9.24
N TYR A 641 -14.89 14.56 -8.86
CA TYR A 641 -13.99 14.76 -7.72
C TYR A 641 -12.57 15.12 -8.16
N ASN A 642 -12.37 15.51 -9.42
CA ASN A 642 -11.05 15.75 -10.02
C ASN A 642 -10.13 14.51 -9.96
N LEU A 643 -10.72 13.32 -9.91
CA LEU A 643 -10.05 12.04 -10.01
C LEU A 643 -10.23 11.45 -11.41
N ARG A 644 -9.50 10.36 -11.68
CA ARG A 644 -9.51 9.64 -12.95
C ARG A 644 -9.48 8.16 -12.66
N VAL A 645 -9.98 7.34 -13.60
CA VAL A 645 -9.85 5.87 -13.54
C VAL A 645 -8.39 5.38 -13.51
N ASP A 646 -7.44 6.26 -13.84
CA ASP A 646 -6.01 5.96 -13.76
C ASP A 646 -5.49 6.00 -12.30
N HIS A 647 -6.21 6.68 -11.38
CA HIS A 647 -5.91 6.64 -9.96
C HIS A 647 -6.27 5.28 -9.37
N SER A 648 -5.46 4.83 -8.42
CA SER A 648 -5.68 3.58 -7.72
C SER A 648 -5.60 3.77 -6.21
N GLY A 649 -6.17 2.82 -5.49
CA GLY A 649 -6.18 2.83 -4.03
C GLY A 649 -7.39 3.57 -3.45
N GLU A 650 -7.36 3.68 -2.13
CA GLU A 650 -8.56 3.85 -1.32
C GLU A 650 -9.32 5.18 -1.53
N THR A 651 -8.67 6.27 -1.94
CA THR A 651 -9.36 7.55 -2.21
C THR A 651 -10.37 7.42 -3.35
N ALA A 652 -9.98 6.80 -4.46
CA ALA A 652 -10.90 6.57 -5.58
C ALA A 652 -12.04 5.64 -5.15
N ASP A 653 -11.71 4.63 -4.37
CA ASP A 653 -12.68 3.68 -3.81
C ASP A 653 -13.67 4.36 -2.85
N ASN A 654 -13.20 5.26 -1.98
CA ASN A 654 -14.02 6.03 -1.03
C ASN A 654 -14.96 6.99 -1.75
N VAL A 655 -14.51 7.61 -2.85
CA VAL A 655 -15.37 8.44 -3.71
C VAL A 655 -16.47 7.61 -4.37
N LEU A 656 -16.15 6.41 -4.88
CA LEU A 656 -17.16 5.51 -5.44
C LEU A 656 -18.16 5.04 -4.36
N LYS A 657 -17.67 4.69 -3.16
CA LYS A 657 -18.52 4.30 -2.02
C LYS A 657 -19.51 5.42 -1.66
N THR A 658 -19.03 6.64 -1.43
CA THR A 658 -19.89 7.77 -1.03
C THR A 658 -20.94 8.11 -2.10
N TRP A 659 -20.57 8.04 -3.38
CA TRP A 659 -21.51 8.17 -4.50
C TRP A 659 -22.63 7.12 -4.43
N TYR A 660 -22.28 5.85 -4.37
CA TYR A 660 -23.27 4.77 -4.37
C TYR A 660 -24.09 4.72 -3.08
N ILE A 661 -23.51 5.06 -1.93
CA ILE A 661 -24.27 5.21 -0.69
C ILE A 661 -25.31 6.32 -0.85
N LYS A 662 -24.95 7.51 -1.37
CA LYS A 662 -25.93 8.58 -1.59
C LYS A 662 -27.02 8.18 -2.60
N LYS A 663 -26.66 7.42 -3.65
CA LYS A 663 -27.61 6.91 -4.65
C LYS A 663 -28.67 6.00 -4.02
N HIS A 664 -28.25 5.08 -3.15
CA HIS A 664 -29.14 4.05 -2.57
C HIS A 664 -29.77 4.45 -1.23
N TYR A 665 -29.15 5.41 -0.54
CA TYR A 665 -29.64 6.01 0.71
C TYR A 665 -29.73 7.54 0.53
N PRO A 666 -30.73 8.04 -0.20
CA PRO A 666 -30.88 9.48 -0.48
C PRO A 666 -31.06 10.31 0.80
N ASP A 667 -31.52 9.68 1.89
CA ASP A 667 -31.75 10.24 3.22
C ASP A 667 -30.54 10.09 4.18
N VAL A 668 -29.37 9.67 3.69
CA VAL A 668 -28.14 9.69 4.50
C VAL A 668 -27.84 11.12 4.97
N ALA A 669 -27.65 11.27 6.28
CA ALA A 669 -27.52 12.55 6.96
C ALA A 669 -26.05 12.94 7.24
N LEU A 670 -25.16 11.95 7.35
CA LEU A 670 -23.75 12.17 7.67
C LEU A 670 -22.88 11.05 7.09
N PHE A 671 -21.74 11.43 6.51
CA PHE A 671 -20.66 10.52 6.20
C PHE A 671 -19.58 10.59 7.29
N VAL A 672 -19.19 9.44 7.84
CA VAL A 672 -18.10 9.34 8.81
C VAL A 672 -16.96 8.54 8.19
N GLN A 673 -15.84 9.21 7.93
CA GLN A 673 -14.62 8.59 7.43
C GLN A 673 -13.79 8.05 8.60
N LEU A 674 -13.38 6.79 8.54
CA LEU A 674 -12.60 6.12 9.58
C LEU A 674 -11.20 5.80 9.04
N ASN A 675 -10.15 6.30 9.69
CA ASN A 675 -8.76 6.09 9.25
C ASN A 675 -7.84 5.72 10.41
N PRO A 676 -6.84 4.84 10.20
CA PRO A 676 -5.75 4.69 11.16
C PRO A 676 -4.78 5.88 11.08
N GLY A 677 -4.07 6.10 12.17
CA GLY A 677 -2.91 6.99 12.20
C GLY A 677 -1.93 6.67 11.07
N PHE A 678 -1.42 7.74 10.44
CA PHE A 678 -0.46 7.69 9.32
C PHE A 678 -1.00 7.09 8.00
N CYS A 679 -2.31 6.93 7.84
CA CYS A 679 -2.90 6.54 6.56
C CYS A 679 -2.81 7.65 5.51
N CYS A 680 -2.04 7.41 4.45
CA CYS A 680 -1.87 8.38 3.36
C CYS A 680 -3.17 8.61 2.58
N ALA A 681 -3.93 7.53 2.36
CA ALA A 681 -5.17 7.60 1.59
C ALA A 681 -6.31 8.25 2.38
N GLY A 682 -6.37 8.00 3.68
CA GLY A 682 -7.26 8.69 4.60
C GLY A 682 -7.07 10.20 4.55
N LEU A 683 -5.83 10.68 4.65
CA LEU A 683 -5.49 12.11 4.59
C LEU A 683 -5.82 12.76 3.24
N VAL A 684 -5.62 12.04 2.13
CA VAL A 684 -6.00 12.55 0.81
C VAL A 684 -7.53 12.63 0.67
N THR A 685 -8.25 11.63 1.15
CA THR A 685 -9.72 11.61 1.15
C THR A 685 -10.27 12.75 2.01
N GLU A 686 -9.68 12.99 3.18
CA GLU A 686 -10.00 14.12 4.06
C GLU A 686 -9.74 15.47 3.36
N ALA A 687 -8.62 15.59 2.64
CA ALA A 687 -8.29 16.80 1.89
C ALA A 687 -9.30 17.12 0.75
N ILE A 688 -10.08 16.13 0.30
CA ILE A 688 -11.15 16.33 -0.69
C ILE A 688 -12.56 16.22 -0.09
N ALA A 689 -12.69 16.16 1.24
CA ALA A 689 -13.98 16.00 1.92
C ALA A 689 -14.99 17.09 1.51
N SER A 690 -14.57 18.36 1.44
CA SER A 690 -15.45 19.45 0.99
C SER A 690 -16.02 19.25 -0.41
N ARG A 691 -15.27 18.57 -1.29
CA ARG A 691 -15.76 18.23 -2.63
C ARG A 691 -16.76 17.07 -2.58
N ILE A 692 -16.59 16.13 -1.65
CA ILE A 692 -17.58 15.09 -1.38
C ILE A 692 -18.88 15.72 -0.89
N GLU A 693 -18.79 16.66 0.05
CA GLU A 693 -19.96 17.40 0.55
C GLU A 693 -20.67 18.17 -0.57
N GLU A 694 -19.92 18.86 -1.44
CA GLU A 694 -20.49 19.61 -2.56
C GLU A 694 -21.21 18.70 -3.57
N VAL A 695 -20.64 17.54 -3.89
CA VAL A 695 -21.20 16.62 -4.89
C VAL A 695 -22.39 15.82 -4.32
N THR A 696 -22.33 15.43 -3.06
CA THR A 696 -23.35 14.56 -2.43
C THR A 696 -24.42 15.32 -1.67
N GLY A 697 -24.14 16.56 -1.25
CA GLY A 697 -24.99 17.35 -0.36
C GLY A 697 -25.02 16.83 1.09
N VAL A 698 -24.05 16.01 1.49
CA VAL A 698 -24.01 15.34 2.81
C VAL A 698 -22.72 15.74 3.52
N PRO A 699 -22.78 16.19 4.80
CA PRO A 699 -21.58 16.53 5.56
C PRO A 699 -20.66 15.32 5.77
N VAL A 700 -19.36 15.58 5.82
CA VAL A 700 -18.31 14.57 6.03
C VAL A 700 -17.53 14.89 7.30
N VAL A 701 -17.39 13.91 8.20
CA VAL A 701 -16.53 14.00 9.38
C VAL A 701 -15.48 12.91 9.32
N SER A 702 -14.21 13.27 9.47
CA SER A 702 -13.09 12.33 9.42
C SER A 702 -12.54 12.06 10.82
N LEU A 703 -12.47 10.78 11.19
CA LEU A 703 -11.91 10.28 12.44
C LEU A 703 -10.59 9.57 12.15
N THR A 704 -9.54 9.98 12.88
CA THR A 704 -8.22 9.33 12.83
C THR A 704 -7.93 8.65 14.17
N TYR A 705 -7.81 7.33 14.13
CA TYR A 705 -7.50 6.49 15.28
C TYR A 705 -5.98 6.30 15.39
N ASP A 706 -5.38 7.04 16.32
CA ASP A 706 -3.94 7.07 16.59
C ASP A 706 -3.53 6.23 17.81
N ALA A 707 -4.50 5.57 18.45
CA ALA A 707 -4.36 4.79 19.69
C ALA A 707 -3.83 5.56 20.91
N ILE A 708 -3.81 6.90 20.84
CA ILE A 708 -3.38 7.77 21.94
C ILE A 708 -4.63 8.46 22.51
N GLY A 709 -5.07 7.99 23.68
CA GLY A 709 -5.94 8.67 24.64
C GLY A 709 -7.32 9.18 24.16
N GLY A 710 -8.35 8.93 24.95
CA GLY A 710 -9.70 9.50 24.74
C GLY A 710 -10.52 8.79 23.66
N SER A 711 -11.82 9.07 23.67
CA SER A 711 -12.76 8.62 22.65
C SER A 711 -12.66 9.56 21.44
N LYS A 712 -12.18 9.07 20.30
CA LYS A 712 -12.18 9.81 19.03
C LYS A 712 -13.61 10.00 18.54
N ASN A 713 -14.50 9.08 18.90
CA ASN A 713 -15.90 9.04 18.50
C ASN A 713 -16.70 10.21 19.09
N ASP A 714 -16.22 10.86 20.15
CA ASP A 714 -16.87 12.04 20.73
C ASP A 714 -17.04 13.18 19.71
N THR A 715 -16.14 13.24 18.72
CA THR A 715 -16.14 14.25 17.64
C THR A 715 -17.43 14.22 16.79
N ILE A 716 -18.05 13.05 16.62
CA ILE A 716 -19.25 12.93 15.77
C ILE A 716 -20.57 13.17 16.52
N ILE A 717 -20.57 13.16 17.85
CA ILE A 717 -21.79 13.30 18.67
C ILE A 717 -22.58 14.56 18.32
N PRO A 718 -21.97 15.76 18.20
CA PRO A 718 -22.72 16.97 17.85
C PRO A 718 -23.38 16.89 16.47
N TYR A 719 -22.76 16.19 15.52
CA TYR A 719 -23.30 16.01 14.16
C TYR A 719 -24.49 15.05 14.16
N ILE A 720 -24.44 13.98 14.95
CA ILE A 720 -25.57 13.06 15.10
C ILE A 720 -26.74 13.80 15.74
N HIS A 721 -26.52 14.53 16.84
CA HIS A 721 -27.58 15.31 17.48
C HIS A 721 -28.17 16.37 16.56
N ALA A 722 -27.34 17.01 15.73
CA ALA A 722 -27.84 17.94 14.72
C ALA A 722 -28.74 17.24 13.68
N ALA A 723 -28.39 16.01 13.26
CA ALA A 723 -29.20 15.22 12.34
C ALA A 723 -30.49 14.67 12.97
N VAL A 724 -30.49 14.36 14.27
CA VAL A 724 -31.69 13.89 15.00
C VAL A 724 -32.73 15.02 15.17
N ASN A 725 -32.28 16.27 15.26
CA ASN A 725 -33.15 17.44 15.47
C ASN A 725 -33.67 18.08 14.17
N GLN A 726 -33.28 17.55 13.00
CA GLN A 726 -33.79 17.96 11.68
C GLN A 726 -34.95 17.07 11.25
#